data_AF-A0A7J8CZ40-F1
#
_entry.id   AF-A0A7J8CZ40-F1
#
_cell.length_a   1.000
_cell.length_b   1.000
_cell.length_c   1.000
_cell.angle_alpha   90.00
_cell.angle_beta   90.00
_cell.angle_gamma   90.00
#
_symmetry.space_group_name_H-M   'P 1'
#
loop_
_entity.id
_entity.type
_entity.pdbx_description
1 polymer ?
#
loop_
_entity_poly.entity_id
_entity_poly.type
_entity_poly.pdbx_seq_one_letter_code
_entity_poly.pdbx_strand_id
1 'polypeptide(L)'
;MNKIFSTVKVCYLNRNDSCWSLDPDLMHILSASRNYGLLLYVWEGWHNAVGIPLKPLYEEFTALSNEAYKQDGFSDTGDYWRSWYESPTFVEDLENLYHQLEPLYLNLHAYVRRVLHGRYGDRYINLRGPIPAHLLGDMWAQSWDNIYDMVVPFPDKPNLDVTDTMVQKGWNATHMFRVAEEFFTSLGLLPMPPEFWAESMLEKPDDGREVVCHASAWDFYNRKDFRIKQCTRVAMDQLSTVHHEMGHIQYYLQYKDQPVSLRQGANPGFHEAIGDVLALSVSTPAHLHKLGLLDQVVNDTESDINYLLKMALEKVAFLPFGYLVDQWRWGVFSGRTPPSRYNFDWWYLRTKYQGICPPVDRNETHFDAGAKFHVPHMTPYIRYFVSFVLQFQFHQALCKEAGHEGPLHQCDIYQSTKAGDKLREVLRAGSSRPWQEVLKDMIGSDTLDAQPLLNYFQPVSQWLQEQNQRNGEVLGWPEYQWQPPMPNNYPENFVRVTDEVTASNFLEEYDEKSLVVWNEYAEANWNYNTNISTETSQILLKKNAEMANHTVEYGIRARRFDITYFQNTTMKRMIHKIQDLERAALPPKELEEYNQILLNMETTYSVATVCLANGTCLHLEPDLTNLMATSRNYDELLWVWKNWRDKVGRSILPLFPKYVELSNKAAQLNGYADTGDSWRSMYEMPTLEQDLEQLFQELQPLYLNLHAYVRRALHRHHGPQRINLEGPIPAHLLGNMWAQTWSNIYDLVVPFPSAPKMDATEAMIKQGWTPRRMFEEANNFFISLGLLPVPPEFWKKSMLEKPTDGREVVCHASAWDFFNGSDFRIKQCTSVSMEDLVVAHHEMGHIQYFMQYKHLPVTFREGANPGFHEAIGDVLALSVSTPKHLHSINLLSSDGGSYEQDINFLMKIALDKIAFIPFSYLVDQWRWRVFDGSITKENYNQEWWSLRLKYQGLCPPVARSQDDFDPGAKFHIPSSVPYIRYFVGFIIQFQFHEALCKAAGHKGPLHQCDIFQSKEAGKRLGDAMKLGYSKPWPEAMKLITGQPNMSASAMMNYFKPLLDWLLTENGRHGEQLGWPQYNWTPDSGTSTPTSAPGGPQARPRPSSGRLQADRRAA
;
A
#
# COMPACT_ATOMS: atom_id res chain seq x y z
N MET A 1 27.68 0.35 39.34
CA MET A 1 26.82 -0.46 38.45
C MET A 1 25.37 0.04 38.40
N ASN A 2 24.62 0.06 39.52
CA ASN A 2 23.20 0.51 39.54
C ASN A 2 22.93 1.89 38.91
N LYS A 3 23.83 2.85 39.08
CA LYS A 3 23.73 4.17 38.43
C LYS A 3 23.69 4.06 36.90
N ILE A 4 24.59 3.29 36.30
CA ILE A 4 24.62 3.09 34.83
C ILE A 4 23.30 2.49 34.37
N PHE A 5 22.83 1.44 35.04
CA PHE A 5 21.59 0.76 34.67
C PHE A 5 20.35 1.66 34.75
N SER A 6 20.30 2.57 35.73
CA SER A 6 19.14 3.45 35.96
C SER A 6 19.12 4.72 35.13
N THR A 7 20.28 5.23 34.67
CA THR A 7 20.36 6.53 34.00
C THR A 7 20.59 6.45 32.49
N VAL A 8 20.96 5.29 31.95
CA VAL A 8 21.24 5.12 30.51
C VAL A 8 19.97 5.25 29.67
N LYS A 9 20.10 5.88 28.50
CA LYS A 9 19.06 6.00 27.48
C LYS A 9 19.59 5.57 26.12
N VAL A 10 18.70 5.09 25.26
CA VAL A 10 19.00 4.76 23.86
C VAL A 10 18.45 5.87 22.97
N CYS A 11 19.30 6.55 22.21
CA CYS A 11 18.93 7.71 21.41
C CYS A 11 18.88 7.38 19.92
N TYR A 12 17.96 8.02 19.20
CA TYR A 12 17.81 7.92 17.75
C TYR A 12 19.05 8.43 16.99
N LEU A 13 19.40 7.81 15.86
CA LEU A 13 20.52 8.26 15.01
C LEU A 13 20.33 9.72 14.56
N ASN A 14 21.33 10.56 14.81
CA ASN A 14 21.40 11.97 14.41
C ASN A 14 20.33 12.88 15.04
N ARG A 15 19.68 12.47 16.13
CA ARG A 15 18.75 13.32 16.91
C ARG A 15 18.92 13.11 18.42
N ASN A 16 19.62 14.02 19.08
CA ASN A 16 19.82 14.01 20.53
C ASN A 16 18.53 14.29 21.32
N ASP A 17 17.48 14.80 20.67
CA ASP A 17 16.24 15.20 21.33
C ASP A 17 15.24 14.04 21.51
N SER A 18 15.56 12.84 21.02
CA SER A 18 14.69 11.65 21.05
C SER A 18 15.43 10.44 21.59
N CYS A 19 15.50 10.36 22.93
CA CYS A 19 16.12 9.26 23.67
C CYS A 19 15.09 8.53 24.54
N TRP A 20 15.21 7.22 24.60
CA TRP A 20 14.30 6.31 25.30
C TRP A 20 14.94 5.70 26.54
N SER A 21 14.19 5.70 27.64
CA SER A 21 14.52 4.97 28.85
C SER A 21 14.09 3.51 28.74
N LEU A 22 14.64 2.61 29.57
CA LEU A 22 14.24 1.20 29.55
C LEU A 22 12.72 1.03 29.77
N ASP A 23 12.19 1.72 30.77
CA ASP A 23 10.78 1.69 31.17
C ASP A 23 10.25 3.13 31.29
N PRO A 24 9.19 3.50 30.53
CA PRO A 24 8.34 2.62 29.72
C PRO A 24 8.78 2.44 28.27
N ASP A 25 9.70 3.26 27.77
CA ASP A 25 9.83 3.48 26.33
C ASP A 25 10.30 2.23 25.55
N LEU A 26 11.46 1.68 25.90
CA LEU A 26 12.04 0.54 25.17
C LEU A 26 11.22 -0.74 25.38
N MET A 27 10.74 -0.96 26.61
CA MET A 27 9.85 -2.09 26.91
C MET A 27 8.55 -2.01 26.11
N HIS A 28 7.93 -0.84 26.01
CA HIS A 28 6.74 -0.64 25.18
C HIS A 28 7.02 -0.88 23.69
N ILE A 29 8.17 -0.41 23.18
CA ILE A 29 8.55 -0.68 21.78
C ILE A 29 8.69 -2.18 21.54
N LEU A 30 9.36 -2.92 22.43
CA LEU A 30 9.51 -4.36 22.30
C LEU A 30 8.18 -5.10 22.41
N SER A 31 7.30 -4.68 23.31
CA SER A 31 6.00 -5.34 23.51
C SER A 31 5.01 -5.08 22.39
N ALA A 32 4.99 -3.87 21.81
CA ALA A 32 3.99 -3.45 20.83
C ALA A 32 4.45 -3.49 19.37
N SER A 33 5.75 -3.28 19.10
CA SER A 33 6.27 -3.27 17.73
C SER A 33 6.45 -4.68 17.18
N ARG A 34 6.29 -4.80 15.87
CA ARG A 34 6.62 -6.01 15.09
C ARG A 34 7.59 -5.72 13.95
N ASN A 35 8.25 -4.56 13.97
CA ASN A 35 9.23 -4.17 12.97
C ASN A 35 10.60 -4.76 13.35
N TYR A 36 11.09 -5.70 12.55
CA TYR A 36 12.37 -6.38 12.78
C TYR A 36 13.53 -5.40 13.03
N GLY A 37 13.67 -4.37 12.18
CA GLY A 37 14.76 -3.39 12.27
C GLY A 37 14.69 -2.50 13.50
N LEU A 38 13.49 -2.05 13.88
CA LEU A 38 13.29 -1.25 15.09
C LEU A 38 13.52 -2.09 16.35
N LEU A 39 12.96 -3.30 16.41
CA LEU A 39 13.18 -4.25 17.51
C LEU A 39 14.67 -4.55 17.67
N LEU A 40 15.37 -4.73 16.54
CA LEU A 40 16.81 -4.97 16.53
C LEU A 40 17.56 -3.75 17.08
N TYR A 41 17.20 -2.55 16.63
CA TYR A 41 17.84 -1.30 17.04
C TYR A 41 17.71 -1.05 18.54
N VAL A 42 16.51 -1.20 19.11
CA VAL A 42 16.29 -0.99 20.55
C VAL A 42 17.01 -2.04 21.38
N TRP A 43 17.00 -3.30 20.93
CA TRP A 43 17.68 -4.39 21.61
C TRP A 43 19.20 -4.16 21.61
N GLU A 44 19.79 -3.89 20.43
CA GLU A 44 21.21 -3.65 20.29
C GLU A 44 21.64 -2.42 21.09
N GLY A 45 20.89 -1.32 20.97
CA GLY A 45 21.16 -0.05 21.65
C GLY A 45 21.22 -0.19 23.16
N TRP A 46 20.25 -0.88 23.77
CA TRP A 46 20.22 -1.11 25.22
C TRP A 46 21.42 -1.95 25.69
N HIS A 47 21.67 -3.07 25.03
CA HIS A 47 22.76 -3.97 25.37
C HIS A 47 24.13 -3.29 25.24
N ASN A 48 24.31 -2.45 24.23
CA ASN A 48 25.55 -1.69 24.04
C ASN A 48 25.71 -0.60 25.10
N ALA A 49 24.66 0.20 25.32
CA ALA A 49 24.72 1.36 26.21
C ALA A 49 24.87 0.97 27.69
N VAL A 50 24.39 -0.21 28.08
CA VAL A 50 24.45 -0.70 29.47
C VAL A 50 25.55 -1.75 29.67
N GLY A 51 25.63 -2.74 28.79
CA GLY A 51 26.55 -3.88 28.94
C GLY A 51 28.01 -3.45 28.87
N ILE A 52 28.41 -2.74 27.81
CA ILE A 52 29.81 -2.38 27.57
C ILE A 52 30.42 -1.61 28.75
N PRO A 53 29.77 -0.55 29.31
CA PRO A 53 30.33 0.16 30.46
C PRO A 53 30.32 -0.63 31.76
N LEU A 54 29.46 -1.65 31.90
CA LEU A 54 29.38 -2.48 33.11
C LEU A 54 30.45 -3.56 33.18
N LYS A 55 30.98 -4.01 32.04
CA LYS A 55 31.95 -5.12 31.98
C LYS A 55 33.12 -4.97 32.97
N PRO A 56 33.93 -3.89 32.93
CA PRO A 56 35.07 -3.77 33.85
C PRO A 56 34.65 -3.66 35.32
N LEU A 57 33.52 -3.02 35.62
CA LEU A 57 33.01 -2.90 36.98
C LEU A 57 32.56 -4.25 37.55
N TYR A 58 31.99 -5.10 36.70
CA TYR A 58 31.55 -6.44 37.10
C TYR A 58 32.73 -7.38 37.33
N GLU A 59 33.81 -7.25 36.54
CA GLU A 59 35.07 -7.98 36.75
C GLU A 59 35.67 -7.66 38.13
N GLU A 60 35.81 -6.38 38.47
CA GLU A 60 36.30 -5.93 39.77
C GLU A 60 35.39 -6.38 40.91
N PHE A 61 34.07 -6.21 40.74
CA PHE A 61 33.09 -6.64 41.72
C PHE A 61 33.19 -8.15 41.99
N THR A 62 33.31 -8.96 40.95
CA THR A 62 33.39 -10.43 41.08
C THR A 62 34.60 -10.85 41.91
N ALA A 63 35.75 -10.21 41.70
CA ALA A 63 36.96 -10.45 42.48
C ALA A 63 36.75 -10.11 43.97
N LEU A 64 36.18 -8.94 44.25
CA LEU A 64 35.90 -8.48 45.62
C LEU A 64 34.88 -9.37 46.35
N SER A 65 33.81 -9.78 45.66
CA SER A 65 32.78 -10.66 46.20
C SER A 65 33.35 -12.04 46.56
N ASN A 66 34.16 -12.61 45.67
CA ASN A 66 34.84 -13.87 45.95
C ASN A 66 35.82 -13.77 47.12
N GLU A 67 36.54 -12.66 47.24
CA GLU A 67 37.44 -12.43 48.37
C GLU A 67 36.69 -12.37 49.69
N ALA A 68 35.53 -11.71 49.73
CA ALA A 68 34.68 -11.64 50.92
C ALA A 68 34.22 -13.04 51.37
N TYR A 69 33.63 -13.83 50.47
CA TYR A 69 33.08 -15.14 50.87
C TYR A 69 34.13 -16.22 51.11
N LYS A 70 35.35 -16.06 50.59
CA LYS A 70 36.49 -16.89 51.00
C LYS A 70 36.88 -16.68 52.46
N GLN A 71 36.73 -15.46 52.99
CA GLN A 71 36.95 -15.19 54.41
C GLN A 71 35.90 -15.85 55.29
N ASP A 72 34.69 -16.05 54.77
CA ASP A 72 33.59 -16.78 55.43
C ASP A 72 33.70 -18.32 55.27
N GLY A 73 34.74 -18.82 54.59
CA GLY A 73 35.01 -20.25 54.45
C GLY A 73 34.39 -20.92 53.22
N PHE A 74 33.77 -20.16 52.31
CA PHE A 74 33.25 -20.67 51.03
C PHE A 74 34.33 -20.63 49.94
N SER A 75 34.20 -21.48 48.92
CA SER A 75 35.17 -21.50 47.80
C SER A 75 35.08 -20.27 46.90
N ASP A 76 33.86 -19.79 46.65
CA ASP A 76 33.54 -18.58 45.88
C ASP A 76 32.13 -18.05 46.25
N THR A 77 31.73 -16.93 45.65
CA THR A 77 30.39 -16.33 45.87
C THR A 77 29.26 -17.29 45.49
N GLY A 78 29.42 -18.07 44.42
CA GLY A 78 28.41 -19.01 43.96
C GLY A 78 28.21 -20.16 44.94
N ASP A 79 29.27 -20.61 45.60
CA ASP A 79 29.23 -21.63 46.65
C ASP A 79 28.43 -21.15 47.87
N TYR A 80 28.68 -19.92 48.31
CA TYR A 80 27.85 -19.28 49.34
C TYR A 80 26.37 -19.23 48.94
N TRP A 81 26.04 -18.86 47.70
CA TRP A 81 24.65 -18.81 47.24
C TRP A 81 23.95 -20.17 47.19
N ARG A 82 24.65 -21.22 46.76
CA ARG A 82 24.10 -22.58 46.75
C ARG A 82 23.87 -23.10 48.16
N SER A 83 24.68 -22.66 49.14
CA SER A 83 24.51 -23.06 50.55
C SER A 83 23.14 -22.69 51.13
N TRP A 84 22.47 -21.65 50.60
CA TRP A 84 21.14 -21.21 51.04
C TRP A 84 20.02 -22.23 50.78
N TYR A 85 20.28 -23.24 49.97
CA TYR A 85 19.35 -24.34 49.68
C TYR A 85 19.65 -25.59 50.50
N GLU A 86 20.65 -25.57 51.39
CA GLU A 86 20.93 -26.64 52.36
C GLU A 86 20.91 -28.06 51.77
N SER A 87 21.33 -28.20 50.50
CA SER A 87 21.29 -29.45 49.75
C SER A 87 22.64 -29.70 49.06
N PRO A 88 23.30 -30.83 49.34
CA PRO A 88 24.56 -31.18 48.70
C PRO A 88 24.39 -31.58 47.23
N THR A 89 23.16 -31.93 46.79
CA THR A 89 22.82 -32.35 45.42
C THR A 89 22.08 -31.26 44.64
N PHE A 90 22.06 -30.02 45.14
CA PHE A 90 21.21 -28.97 44.60
C PHE A 90 21.43 -28.72 43.10
N VAL A 91 22.67 -28.81 42.61
CA VAL A 91 22.97 -28.58 41.19
C VAL A 91 22.41 -29.71 40.33
N GLU A 92 22.59 -30.96 40.76
CA GLU A 92 22.04 -32.14 40.09
C GLU A 92 20.50 -32.15 40.13
N ASP A 93 19.90 -31.73 41.25
CA ASP A 93 18.45 -31.63 41.41
C ASP A 93 17.87 -30.62 40.42
N LEU A 94 18.51 -29.46 40.22
CA LEU A 94 18.09 -28.46 39.24
C LEU A 94 18.20 -28.99 37.80
N GLU A 95 19.27 -29.71 37.45
CA GLU A 95 19.44 -30.31 36.12
C GLU A 95 18.37 -31.37 35.84
N ASN A 96 18.06 -32.21 36.83
CA ASN A 96 16.98 -33.19 36.74
C ASN A 96 15.61 -32.52 36.56
N LEU A 97 15.32 -31.44 37.27
CA LEU A 97 14.09 -30.67 37.10
C LEU A 97 14.00 -30.04 35.70
N TYR A 98 15.10 -29.49 35.20
CA TYR A 98 15.13 -28.94 33.84
C TYR A 98 14.82 -30.02 32.79
N HIS A 99 15.40 -31.21 32.90
CA HIS A 99 15.12 -32.32 31.97
C HIS A 99 13.67 -32.82 32.02
N GLN A 100 13.00 -32.74 33.17
CA GLN A 100 11.56 -33.03 33.26
C GLN A 100 10.72 -32.01 32.50
N LEU A 101 11.15 -30.74 32.51
CA LEU A 101 10.45 -29.61 31.88
C LEU A 101 10.77 -29.45 30.37
N GLU A 102 11.94 -29.94 29.95
CA GLU A 102 12.48 -29.78 28.60
C GLU A 102 11.51 -30.20 27.48
N PRO A 103 10.79 -31.34 27.55
CA PRO A 103 9.85 -31.72 26.49
C PRO A 103 8.73 -30.70 26.24
N LEU A 104 8.19 -30.09 27.30
CA LEU A 104 7.17 -29.05 27.19
C LEU A 104 7.75 -27.78 26.55
N TYR A 105 8.94 -27.36 27.01
CA TYR A 105 9.63 -26.20 26.45
C TYR A 105 9.96 -26.36 24.96
N LEU A 106 10.48 -27.52 24.55
CA LEU A 106 10.83 -27.78 23.15
C LEU A 106 9.60 -27.70 22.22
N ASN A 107 8.44 -28.15 22.70
CA ASN A 107 7.20 -28.06 21.94
C ASN A 107 6.68 -26.61 21.84
N LEU A 108 6.76 -25.84 22.92
CA LEU A 108 6.43 -24.42 22.91
C LEU A 108 7.36 -23.63 21.95
N HIS A 109 8.66 -23.88 22.04
CA HIS A 109 9.68 -23.24 21.20
C HIS A 109 9.44 -23.51 19.71
N ALA A 110 9.24 -24.77 19.32
CA ALA A 110 9.00 -25.14 17.92
C ALA A 110 7.74 -24.46 17.36
N TYR A 111 6.66 -24.42 18.13
CA TYR A 111 5.43 -23.74 17.75
C TYR A 111 5.64 -22.24 17.55
N VAL A 112 6.25 -21.55 18.52
CA VAL A 112 6.53 -20.11 18.44
C VAL A 112 7.47 -19.80 17.27
N ARG A 113 8.52 -20.58 17.07
CA ARG A 113 9.46 -20.41 15.96
C ARG A 113 8.76 -20.50 14.60
N ARG A 114 7.84 -21.44 14.43
CA ARG A 114 7.05 -21.56 13.19
C ARG A 114 6.17 -20.33 12.96
N VAL A 115 5.50 -19.83 13.99
CA VAL A 115 4.67 -18.62 13.87
C VAL A 115 5.52 -17.42 13.50
N LEU A 116 6.67 -17.23 14.17
CA LEU A 116 7.61 -16.16 13.84
C LEU A 116 8.17 -16.30 12.41
N HIS A 117 8.43 -17.53 11.95
CA HIS A 117 8.82 -17.79 10.56
C HIS A 117 7.73 -17.36 9.58
N GLY A 118 6.46 -17.64 9.87
CA GLY A 118 5.34 -17.17 9.05
C GLY A 118 5.28 -15.65 8.93
N ARG A 119 5.71 -14.91 9.97
CA ARG A 119 5.70 -13.44 9.99
C ARG A 119 6.94 -12.79 9.38
N TYR A 120 8.14 -13.26 9.74
CA TYR A 120 9.40 -12.62 9.37
C TYR A 120 10.10 -13.27 8.18
N GLY A 121 9.61 -14.42 7.71
CA GLY A 121 10.16 -15.16 6.58
C GLY A 121 11.43 -15.95 6.90
N ASP A 122 11.86 -16.75 5.93
CA ASP A 122 13.02 -17.65 5.99
C ASP A 122 14.36 -16.92 6.12
N ARG A 123 14.44 -15.68 5.65
CA ARG A 123 15.63 -14.82 5.80
C ARG A 123 15.97 -14.59 7.27
N TYR A 124 14.96 -14.34 8.11
CA TYR A 124 15.14 -13.87 9.48
C TYR A 124 14.79 -14.91 10.55
N ILE A 125 14.21 -16.05 10.16
CA ILE A 125 13.91 -17.17 11.04
C ILE A 125 14.26 -18.46 10.32
N ASN A 126 15.00 -19.34 10.97
CA ASN A 126 15.28 -20.69 10.49
C ASN A 126 14.48 -21.70 11.31
N LEU A 127 13.60 -22.48 10.65
CA LEU A 127 12.77 -23.51 11.30
C LEU A 127 13.57 -24.63 11.98
N ARG A 128 14.89 -24.70 11.78
CA ARG A 128 15.81 -25.67 12.41
C ARG A 128 16.88 -25.00 13.28
N GLY A 129 16.83 -23.67 13.40
CA GLY A 129 17.78 -22.86 14.16
C GLY A 129 17.18 -22.24 15.43
N PRO A 130 17.99 -21.51 16.22
CA PRO A 130 17.53 -20.73 17.36
C PRO A 130 16.70 -19.50 16.95
N ILE A 131 15.94 -18.93 17.88
CA ILE A 131 15.12 -17.72 17.67
C ILE A 131 15.95 -16.47 18.02
N PRO A 132 15.96 -15.41 17.19
CA PRO A 132 16.61 -14.14 17.52
C PRO A 132 15.98 -13.44 18.73
N ALA A 133 16.78 -13.05 19.73
CA ALA A 133 16.29 -12.54 21.02
C ALA A 133 15.31 -11.36 20.92
N HIS A 134 15.57 -10.39 20.04
CA HIS A 134 14.76 -9.17 19.89
C HIS A 134 13.32 -9.37 19.42
N LEU A 135 12.92 -10.58 18.99
CA LEU A 135 11.59 -10.84 18.42
C LEU A 135 10.56 -11.34 19.41
N LEU A 136 10.96 -11.59 20.66
CA LEU A 136 10.15 -12.28 21.66
C LEU A 136 9.42 -11.34 22.62
N GLY A 137 9.35 -10.04 22.30
CA GLY A 137 8.54 -9.06 23.02
C GLY A 137 9.11 -8.61 24.39
N ASP A 138 10.30 -9.08 24.76
CA ASP A 138 11.00 -8.74 26.00
C ASP A 138 12.47 -8.43 25.73
N MET A 139 13.04 -7.45 26.44
CA MET A 139 14.42 -6.96 26.23
C MET A 139 15.45 -8.09 26.35
N TRP A 140 15.18 -9.07 27.20
CA TRP A 140 16.09 -10.19 27.45
C TRP A 140 15.56 -11.50 26.87
N ALA A 141 14.41 -11.48 26.18
CA ALA A 141 13.69 -12.67 25.75
C ALA A 141 13.47 -13.69 26.89
N GLN A 142 13.22 -13.20 28.11
CA GLN A 142 12.96 -14.05 29.27
C GLN A 142 11.49 -14.49 29.35
N SER A 143 10.59 -13.66 28.83
CA SER A 143 9.14 -13.91 28.75
C SER A 143 8.69 -13.63 27.35
N TRP A 144 7.73 -14.42 26.85
CA TRP A 144 7.24 -14.34 25.47
C TRP A 144 5.74 -13.99 25.40
N ASP A 145 5.13 -13.58 26.50
CA ASP A 145 3.70 -13.24 26.59
C ASP A 145 3.33 -12.00 25.75
N ASN A 146 4.27 -11.07 25.58
CA ASN A 146 4.09 -9.88 24.74
C ASN A 146 3.93 -10.17 23.24
N ILE A 147 4.15 -11.41 22.80
CA ILE A 147 3.89 -11.86 21.42
C ILE A 147 2.64 -12.74 21.30
N TYR A 148 1.82 -12.82 22.37
CA TYR A 148 0.63 -13.66 22.42
C TYR A 148 -0.36 -13.39 21.27
N ASP A 149 -0.54 -12.13 20.89
CA ASP A 149 -1.35 -11.70 19.74
C ASP A 149 -0.94 -12.38 18.42
N MET A 150 0.34 -12.70 18.26
CA MET A 150 0.85 -13.38 17.07
C MET A 150 0.66 -14.90 17.13
N VAL A 151 0.73 -15.48 18.32
CA VAL A 151 0.80 -16.94 18.52
C VAL A 151 -0.50 -17.53 19.06
N VAL A 152 -1.55 -16.73 19.25
CA VAL A 152 -2.86 -17.21 19.72
C VAL A 152 -3.48 -18.18 18.70
N PRO A 153 -3.84 -19.42 19.10
CA PRO A 153 -4.34 -20.41 18.15
C PRO A 153 -5.81 -20.22 17.78
N PHE A 154 -6.62 -19.66 18.70
CA PHE A 154 -8.06 -19.47 18.50
C PHE A 154 -8.41 -17.99 18.68
N PRO A 155 -8.13 -17.12 17.70
CA PRO A 155 -8.30 -15.67 17.84
C PRO A 155 -9.77 -15.22 17.97
N ASP A 156 -10.73 -16.04 17.54
CA ASP A 156 -12.16 -15.75 17.63
C ASP A 156 -12.72 -15.92 19.06
N LYS A 157 -11.92 -16.45 19.99
CA LYS A 157 -12.31 -16.62 21.40
C LYS A 157 -12.01 -15.34 22.21
N PRO A 158 -12.77 -15.06 23.29
CA PRO A 158 -12.53 -13.90 24.13
C PRO A 158 -11.09 -13.84 24.65
N ASN A 159 -10.45 -12.67 24.50
CA ASN A 159 -9.13 -12.42 25.07
C ASN A 159 -9.25 -12.30 26.60
N LEU A 160 -8.32 -12.92 27.32
CA LEU A 160 -8.25 -12.86 28.80
C LEU A 160 -7.50 -11.62 29.30
N ASP A 161 -6.97 -10.79 28.42
CA ASP A 161 -6.45 -9.48 28.79
C ASP A 161 -7.60 -8.52 29.12
N VAL A 162 -7.75 -8.22 30.40
CA VAL A 162 -8.81 -7.35 30.94
C VAL A 162 -8.35 -5.90 31.12
N THR A 163 -7.21 -5.52 30.56
CA THR A 163 -6.64 -4.17 30.70
C THR A 163 -7.64 -3.08 30.29
N ASP A 164 -8.27 -3.22 29.12
CA ASP A 164 -9.25 -2.23 28.64
C ASP A 164 -10.47 -2.13 29.56
N THR A 165 -10.94 -3.26 30.09
CA THR A 165 -12.06 -3.29 31.04
C THR A 165 -11.71 -2.62 32.37
N MET A 166 -10.49 -2.82 32.88
CA MET A 166 -9.99 -2.14 34.08
C MET A 166 -9.96 -0.61 33.87
N VAL A 167 -9.45 -0.17 32.72
CA VAL A 167 -9.39 1.26 32.34
C VAL A 167 -10.79 1.86 32.19
N GLN A 168 -11.71 1.17 31.50
CA GLN A 168 -13.10 1.62 31.32
C GLN A 168 -13.85 1.74 32.66
N LYS A 169 -13.55 0.86 33.62
CA LYS A 169 -14.11 0.92 34.98
C LYS A 169 -13.43 1.95 35.89
N GLY A 170 -12.43 2.69 35.39
CA GLY A 170 -11.73 3.73 36.14
C GLY A 170 -10.83 3.18 37.25
N TRP A 171 -10.26 1.99 37.07
CA TRP A 171 -9.27 1.45 38.02
C TRP A 171 -8.03 2.34 38.07
N ASN A 172 -7.37 2.37 39.22
CA ASN A 172 -6.07 3.02 39.46
C ASN A 172 -5.16 2.08 40.28
N ALA A 173 -3.88 2.42 40.49
CA ALA A 173 -2.98 1.49 41.17
C ALA A 173 -3.44 1.18 42.60
N THR A 174 -3.86 2.20 43.36
CA THR A 174 -4.35 2.00 44.73
C THR A 174 -5.51 1.00 44.76
N HIS A 175 -6.43 1.06 43.80
CA HIS A 175 -7.52 0.09 43.68
C HIS A 175 -6.99 -1.33 43.41
N MET A 176 -6.01 -1.50 42.52
CA MET A 176 -5.37 -2.81 42.26
C MET A 176 -4.75 -3.41 43.52
N PHE A 177 -4.05 -2.60 44.33
CA PHE A 177 -3.49 -3.05 45.63
C PHE A 177 -4.60 -3.39 46.64
N ARG A 178 -5.74 -2.70 46.60
CA ARG A 178 -6.89 -3.03 47.47
C ARG A 178 -7.56 -4.34 47.07
N VAL A 179 -7.68 -4.61 45.76
CA VAL A 179 -8.17 -5.90 45.25
C VAL A 179 -7.23 -7.02 45.70
N ALA A 180 -5.91 -6.81 45.62
CA ALA A 180 -4.95 -7.78 46.12
C ALA A 180 -5.04 -7.97 47.64
N GLU A 181 -5.13 -6.91 48.46
CA GLU A 181 -5.37 -7.01 49.92
C GLU A 181 -6.63 -7.84 50.24
N GLU A 182 -7.71 -7.60 49.50
CA GLU A 182 -8.97 -8.33 49.64
C GLU A 182 -8.77 -9.83 49.35
N PHE A 183 -8.03 -10.19 48.31
CA PHE A 183 -7.69 -11.59 48.02
C PHE A 183 -7.02 -12.26 49.24
N PHE A 184 -5.97 -11.66 49.79
CA PHE A 184 -5.26 -12.22 50.95
C PHE A 184 -6.13 -12.32 52.20
N THR A 185 -6.90 -11.26 52.49
CA THR A 185 -7.78 -11.24 53.67
C THR A 185 -8.96 -12.19 53.54
N SER A 186 -9.43 -12.49 52.31
CA SER A 186 -10.42 -13.54 52.05
C SER A 186 -9.95 -14.94 52.45
N LEU A 187 -8.64 -15.19 52.38
CA LEU A 187 -8.01 -16.43 52.86
C LEU A 187 -7.84 -16.44 54.40
N GLY A 188 -8.17 -15.33 55.08
CA GLY A 188 -7.98 -15.17 56.51
C GLY A 188 -6.54 -14.76 56.90
N LEU A 189 -5.73 -14.27 55.96
CA LEU A 189 -4.42 -13.67 56.25
C LEU A 189 -4.57 -12.24 56.81
N LEU A 190 -3.44 -11.62 57.19
CA LEU A 190 -3.45 -10.32 57.87
C LEU A 190 -3.73 -9.17 56.87
N PRO A 191 -4.49 -8.13 57.26
CA PRO A 191 -4.60 -6.92 56.43
C PRO A 191 -3.26 -6.16 56.35
N MET A 192 -3.09 -5.32 55.34
CA MET A 192 -1.91 -4.46 55.24
C MET A 192 -1.93 -3.41 56.36
N PRO A 193 -0.79 -3.10 57.00
CA PRO A 193 -0.73 -2.12 58.08
C PRO A 193 -0.97 -0.69 57.55
N PRO A 194 -1.41 0.26 58.40
CA PRO A 194 -1.60 1.65 58.00
C PRO A 194 -0.35 2.28 57.36
N GLU A 195 0.83 1.97 57.88
CA GLU A 195 2.12 2.45 57.39
C GLU A 195 2.38 2.04 55.93
N PHE A 196 1.94 0.83 55.52
CA PHE A 196 2.05 0.38 54.14
C PHE A 196 1.36 1.35 53.17
N TRP A 197 0.12 1.74 53.49
CA TRP A 197 -0.67 2.63 52.65
C TRP A 197 -0.18 4.07 52.67
N ALA A 198 0.33 4.53 53.80
CA ALA A 198 0.81 5.90 53.96
C ALA A 198 2.15 6.15 53.24
N GLU A 199 2.98 5.12 53.13
CA GLU A 199 4.40 5.30 52.84
C GLU A 199 4.94 4.48 51.64
N SER A 200 4.15 3.56 51.09
CA SER A 200 4.56 2.82 49.87
C SER A 200 4.48 3.70 48.63
N MET A 201 5.37 3.45 47.67
CA MET A 201 5.29 4.05 46.34
C MET A 201 4.56 3.06 45.43
N LEU A 202 3.26 3.28 45.23
CA LEU A 202 2.41 2.44 44.38
C LEU A 202 2.37 2.93 42.92
N GLU A 203 2.71 4.20 42.69
CA GLU A 203 2.72 4.83 41.37
C GLU A 203 4.01 5.64 41.21
N LYS A 204 4.41 5.90 39.96
CA LYS A 204 5.54 6.78 39.68
C LYS A 204 5.21 8.21 40.10
N PRO A 205 6.06 8.90 40.88
CA PRO A 205 5.82 10.29 41.26
C PRO A 205 5.89 11.26 40.06
N ASP A 206 4.94 12.18 39.97
CA ASP A 206 4.88 13.21 38.91
C ASP A 206 5.71 14.47 39.24
N ASP A 207 6.48 14.46 40.32
CA ASP A 207 7.25 15.60 40.81
C ASP A 207 8.66 15.73 40.18
N GLY A 208 8.93 14.97 39.12
CA GLY A 208 10.17 15.01 38.36
C GLY A 208 11.34 14.27 39.00
N ARG A 209 11.16 13.57 40.13
CA ARG A 209 12.21 12.74 40.73
C ARG A 209 12.47 11.49 39.87
N GLU A 210 13.74 11.12 39.69
CA GLU A 210 14.11 9.85 39.05
C GLU A 210 13.98 8.70 40.07
N VAL A 211 13.24 7.65 39.71
CA VAL A 211 13.01 6.46 40.55
C VAL A 211 13.35 5.17 39.81
N VAL A 212 13.73 4.14 40.56
CA VAL A 212 13.89 2.78 40.03
C VAL A 212 12.52 2.10 40.03
N CYS A 213 11.92 1.92 38.85
CA CYS A 213 10.58 1.35 38.69
C CYS A 213 10.48 -0.17 38.83
N HIS A 214 11.61 -0.88 38.98
CA HIS A 214 11.58 -2.30 39.32
C HIS A 214 10.93 -2.52 40.70
N ALA A 215 9.86 -3.32 40.71
CA ALA A 215 9.06 -3.65 41.88
C ALA A 215 9.92 -4.28 42.98
N SER A 216 9.58 -4.00 44.24
CA SER A 216 10.25 -4.59 45.40
C SER A 216 9.42 -4.35 46.68
N ALA A 217 9.40 -5.35 47.55
CA ALA A 217 8.87 -5.27 48.91
C ALA A 217 10.00 -5.09 49.96
N TRP A 218 9.70 -4.42 51.06
CA TRP A 218 10.66 -4.06 52.11
C TRP A 218 10.12 -4.32 53.52
N ASP A 219 10.92 -5.01 54.36
CA ASP A 219 10.76 -5.09 55.82
C ASP A 219 11.72 -4.09 56.48
N PHE A 220 11.20 -3.11 57.23
CA PHE A 220 12.02 -2.13 57.96
C PHE A 220 12.48 -2.65 59.34
N TYR A 221 12.27 -3.94 59.61
CA TYR A 221 12.72 -4.72 60.76
C TYR A 221 12.13 -4.29 62.12
N ASN A 222 11.28 -3.27 62.16
CA ASN A 222 10.65 -2.74 63.37
C ASN A 222 9.32 -3.42 63.75
N ARG A 223 8.91 -4.46 63.00
CA ARG A 223 7.65 -5.24 63.15
C ARG A 223 6.36 -4.48 62.82
N LYS A 224 6.45 -3.25 62.32
CA LYS A 224 5.32 -2.38 62.04
C LYS A 224 5.27 -1.92 60.59
N ASP A 225 6.43 -1.50 60.07
CA ASP A 225 6.57 -0.82 58.80
C ASP A 225 7.06 -1.79 57.71
N PHE A 226 6.20 -1.99 56.72
CA PHE A 226 6.42 -2.85 55.56
C PHE A 226 5.90 -2.09 54.34
N ARG A 227 6.71 -1.99 53.28
CA ARG A 227 6.40 -1.11 52.14
C ARG A 227 6.69 -1.77 50.81
N ILE A 228 6.00 -1.31 49.76
CA ILE A 228 6.32 -1.64 48.36
C ILE A 228 6.82 -0.38 47.64
N LYS A 229 7.71 -0.60 46.67
CA LYS A 229 8.12 0.39 45.68
C LYS A 229 7.90 -0.18 44.28
N GLN A 230 6.87 0.30 43.59
CA GLN A 230 6.48 -0.11 42.23
C GLN A 230 5.92 1.09 41.45
N CYS A 231 6.20 1.16 40.14
CA CYS A 231 5.58 2.14 39.24
C CYS A 231 4.37 1.50 38.54
N THR A 232 3.30 1.22 39.28
CA THR A 232 2.16 0.44 38.76
C THR A 232 1.39 1.24 37.70
N ARG A 233 1.14 0.58 36.56
CA ARG A 233 0.20 1.03 35.52
C ARG A 233 -1.05 0.14 35.54
N VAL A 234 -2.18 0.66 35.08
CA VAL A 234 -3.44 -0.09 35.01
C VAL A 234 -3.37 -1.05 33.83
N ALA A 235 -2.93 -2.28 34.09
CA ALA A 235 -2.81 -3.35 33.10
C ALA A 235 -2.87 -4.73 33.78
N MET A 236 -3.25 -5.76 33.02
CA MET A 236 -3.41 -7.13 33.54
C MET A 236 -2.09 -7.73 34.05
N ASP A 237 -0.96 -7.51 33.36
CA ASP A 237 0.38 -7.94 33.81
C ASP A 237 0.76 -7.30 35.16
N GLN A 238 0.39 -6.04 35.34
CA GLN A 238 0.63 -5.33 36.59
C GLN A 238 -0.30 -5.80 37.71
N LEU A 239 -1.51 -6.27 37.40
CA LEU A 239 -2.39 -6.86 38.40
C LEU A 239 -1.75 -8.11 39.02
N SER A 240 -1.17 -8.97 38.19
CA SER A 240 -0.38 -10.12 38.67
C SER A 240 0.84 -9.70 39.49
N THR A 241 1.58 -8.68 39.02
CA THR A 241 2.75 -8.14 39.74
C THR A 241 2.37 -7.58 41.12
N VAL A 242 1.25 -6.86 41.22
CA VAL A 242 0.74 -6.33 42.50
C VAL A 242 0.45 -7.46 43.49
N HIS A 243 -0.20 -8.55 43.05
CA HIS A 243 -0.45 -9.71 43.90
C HIS A 243 0.84 -10.40 44.35
N HIS A 244 1.83 -10.50 43.45
CA HIS A 244 3.14 -11.06 43.76
C HIS A 244 3.84 -10.27 44.88
N GLU A 245 3.98 -8.96 44.71
CA GLU A 245 4.68 -8.11 45.69
C GLU A 245 3.95 -8.05 47.04
N MET A 246 2.62 -8.04 47.03
CA MET A 246 1.84 -8.14 48.26
C MET A 246 1.99 -9.50 48.96
N GLY A 247 2.32 -10.55 48.22
CA GLY A 247 2.70 -11.85 48.77
C GLY A 247 3.97 -11.78 49.62
N HIS A 248 4.97 -11.01 49.20
CA HIS A 248 6.16 -10.75 50.02
C HIS A 248 5.81 -10.01 51.30
N ILE A 249 4.95 -8.99 51.24
CA ILE A 249 4.49 -8.27 52.45
C ILE A 249 3.76 -9.21 53.41
N GLN A 250 2.92 -10.11 52.91
CA GLN A 250 2.30 -11.13 53.76
C GLN A 250 3.34 -12.02 54.43
N TYR A 251 4.34 -12.47 53.68
CA TYR A 251 5.46 -13.23 54.24
C TYR A 251 6.08 -12.47 55.42
N TYR A 252 6.36 -11.17 55.25
CA TYR A 252 6.94 -10.32 56.29
C TYR A 252 6.03 -10.20 57.52
N LEU A 253 4.74 -10.00 57.30
CA LEU A 253 3.75 -9.88 58.36
C LEU A 253 3.62 -11.16 59.19
N GLN A 254 3.75 -12.33 58.58
CA GLN A 254 3.60 -13.62 59.27
C GLN A 254 4.83 -13.98 60.13
N TYR A 255 6.05 -13.68 59.69
CA TYR A 255 7.26 -14.00 60.46
C TYR A 255 7.76 -12.86 61.34
N LYS A 256 7.11 -11.69 61.36
CA LYS A 256 7.65 -10.46 62.00
C LYS A 256 8.06 -10.62 63.46
N ASP A 257 7.51 -11.61 64.16
CA ASP A 257 7.82 -11.88 65.57
C ASP A 257 9.06 -12.78 65.76
N GLN A 258 9.57 -13.39 64.69
CA GLN A 258 10.85 -14.12 64.69
C GLN A 258 12.04 -13.17 64.98
N PRO A 259 13.16 -13.71 65.49
CA PRO A 259 14.44 -12.99 65.50
C PRO A 259 14.80 -12.47 64.11
N VAL A 260 15.41 -11.27 64.03
CA VAL A 260 15.72 -10.61 62.74
C VAL A 260 16.53 -11.52 61.80
N SER A 261 17.45 -12.33 62.34
CA SER A 261 18.24 -13.29 61.56
C SER A 261 17.44 -14.43 60.93
N LEU A 262 16.21 -14.67 61.40
CA LEU A 262 15.30 -15.73 60.91
C LEU A 262 14.12 -15.16 60.09
N ARG A 263 14.10 -13.84 59.86
CA ARG A 263 13.07 -13.14 59.08
C ARG A 263 13.38 -13.14 57.58
N GLN A 264 13.43 -14.35 57.01
CA GLN A 264 13.54 -14.57 55.58
C GLN A 264 12.68 -15.79 55.21
N GLY A 265 12.46 -16.02 53.92
CA GLY A 265 11.82 -17.28 53.48
C GLY A 265 12.67 -18.49 53.85
N ALA A 266 12.05 -19.67 53.92
CA ALA A 266 12.73 -20.92 54.24
C ALA A 266 13.97 -21.17 53.35
N ASN A 267 13.88 -20.77 52.09
CA ASN A 267 15.01 -20.50 51.21
C ASN A 267 14.60 -19.39 50.22
N PRO A 268 15.51 -18.87 49.36
CA PRO A 268 15.16 -17.82 48.42
C PRO A 268 14.02 -18.19 47.46
N GLY A 269 13.96 -19.43 46.97
CA GLY A 269 12.89 -19.88 46.07
C GLY A 269 11.52 -19.94 46.75
N PHE A 270 11.46 -20.31 48.03
CA PHE A 270 10.24 -20.24 48.83
C PHE A 270 9.69 -18.82 48.92
N HIS A 271 10.58 -17.83 49.06
CA HIS A 271 10.16 -16.44 49.22
C HIS A 271 9.46 -15.93 47.95
N GLU A 272 10.03 -16.24 46.78
CA GLU A 272 9.46 -15.89 45.47
C GLU A 272 8.17 -16.68 45.17
N ALA A 273 8.12 -17.99 45.49
CA ALA A 273 7.00 -18.86 45.15
C ALA A 273 5.67 -18.44 45.80
N ILE A 274 5.73 -17.82 46.97
CA ILE A 274 4.55 -17.30 47.67
C ILE A 274 3.93 -16.10 46.96
N GLY A 275 4.74 -15.21 46.39
CA GLY A 275 4.24 -14.13 45.54
C GLY A 275 3.55 -14.70 44.30
N ASP A 276 4.22 -15.66 43.65
CA ASP A 276 3.76 -16.21 42.38
C ASP A 276 2.52 -17.13 42.50
N VAL A 277 2.35 -17.87 43.60
CA VAL A 277 1.27 -18.88 43.71
C VAL A 277 -0.13 -18.25 43.65
N LEU A 278 -0.27 -17.03 44.14
CA LEU A 278 -1.56 -16.35 44.21
C LEU A 278 -1.96 -15.77 42.86
N ALA A 279 -0.99 -15.34 42.05
CA ALA A 279 -1.23 -14.88 40.70
C ALA A 279 -1.88 -15.98 39.82
N LEU A 280 -1.67 -17.27 40.13
CA LEU A 280 -2.34 -18.38 39.42
C LEU A 280 -3.85 -18.43 39.65
N SER A 281 -4.34 -18.05 40.84
CA SER A 281 -5.78 -18.00 41.13
C SER A 281 -6.43 -16.75 40.55
N VAL A 282 -5.75 -15.62 40.66
CA VAL A 282 -6.22 -14.30 40.18
C VAL A 282 -6.39 -14.26 38.66
N SER A 283 -5.53 -14.98 37.94
CA SER A 283 -5.54 -15.03 36.47
C SER A 283 -6.61 -15.97 35.89
N THR A 284 -7.38 -16.67 36.72
CA THR A 284 -8.42 -17.58 36.23
C THR A 284 -9.62 -16.81 35.66
N PRO A 285 -10.25 -17.28 34.57
CA PRO A 285 -11.46 -16.65 34.03
C PRO A 285 -12.59 -16.54 35.07
N ALA A 286 -12.72 -17.54 35.94
CA ALA A 286 -13.70 -17.54 37.01
C ALA A 286 -13.47 -16.41 38.02
N HIS A 287 -12.21 -16.15 38.38
CA HIS A 287 -11.85 -15.07 39.29
C HIS A 287 -12.06 -13.69 38.65
N LEU A 288 -11.58 -13.50 37.42
CA LEU A 288 -11.76 -12.24 36.68
C LEU A 288 -13.25 -11.89 36.48
N HIS A 289 -14.10 -12.89 36.26
CA HIS A 289 -15.56 -12.69 36.23
C HIS A 289 -16.13 -12.28 37.59
N LYS A 290 -15.67 -12.86 38.71
CA LYS A 290 -16.07 -12.43 40.07
C LYS A 290 -15.69 -10.98 40.35
N LEU A 291 -14.54 -10.51 39.85
CA LEU A 291 -14.11 -9.11 39.92
C LEU A 291 -14.92 -8.19 38.96
N GLY A 292 -15.81 -8.76 38.15
CA GLY A 292 -16.60 -8.04 37.15
C GLY A 292 -15.74 -7.52 35.99
N LEU A 293 -14.59 -8.13 35.72
CA LEU A 293 -13.68 -7.78 34.62
C LEU A 293 -13.95 -8.61 33.35
N LEU A 294 -14.71 -9.70 33.47
CA LEU A 294 -15.24 -10.50 32.37
C LEU A 294 -16.76 -10.61 32.48
N ASP A 295 -17.46 -10.49 31.35
CA ASP A 295 -18.93 -10.57 31.30
C ASP A 295 -19.48 -12.00 31.43
N GLN A 296 -18.69 -12.99 30.99
CA GLN A 296 -19.06 -14.41 31.05
C GLN A 296 -17.82 -15.29 31.22
N VAL A 297 -17.98 -16.42 31.91
CA VAL A 297 -16.95 -17.46 32.01
C VAL A 297 -17.19 -18.47 30.89
N VAL A 298 -16.30 -18.51 29.91
CA VAL A 298 -16.31 -19.51 28.84
C VAL A 298 -15.38 -20.64 29.24
N ASN A 299 -15.93 -21.84 29.47
CA ASN A 299 -15.17 -23.03 29.86
C ASN A 299 -15.26 -24.07 28.74
N ASP A 300 -14.48 -23.86 27.68
CA ASP A 300 -14.35 -24.75 26.53
C ASP A 300 -12.88 -24.98 26.20
N THR A 301 -12.58 -26.10 25.52
CA THR A 301 -11.20 -26.50 25.26
C THR A 301 -10.38 -25.45 24.53
N GLU A 302 -10.95 -24.72 23.57
CA GLU A 302 -10.21 -23.71 22.80
C GLU A 302 -9.83 -22.51 23.68
N SER A 303 -10.75 -22.08 24.55
CA SER A 303 -10.51 -21.03 25.54
C SER A 303 -9.44 -21.44 26.57
N ASP A 304 -9.47 -22.68 27.04
CA ASP A 304 -8.46 -23.23 27.97
C ASP A 304 -7.07 -23.29 27.31
N ILE A 305 -6.98 -23.70 26.04
CA ILE A 305 -5.71 -23.73 25.31
C ILE A 305 -5.16 -22.31 25.12
N ASN A 306 -6.01 -21.34 24.77
CA ASN A 306 -5.61 -19.94 24.67
C ASN A 306 -5.03 -19.42 26.00
N TYR A 307 -5.71 -19.69 27.12
CA TYR A 307 -5.24 -19.31 28.47
C TYR A 307 -3.90 -19.97 28.80
N LEU A 308 -3.83 -21.29 28.67
CA LEU A 308 -2.66 -22.08 29.03
C LEU A 308 -1.45 -21.74 28.15
N LEU A 309 -1.67 -21.40 26.87
CA LEU A 309 -0.60 -20.94 26.01
C LEU A 309 -0.05 -19.58 26.47
N LYS A 310 -0.91 -18.61 26.81
CA LYS A 310 -0.48 -17.33 27.38
C LYS A 310 0.36 -17.55 28.64
N MET A 311 -0.12 -18.40 29.55
CA MET A 311 0.60 -18.78 30.77
C MET A 311 1.92 -19.50 30.47
N ALA A 312 2.00 -20.31 29.41
CA ALA A 312 3.21 -21.01 29.02
C ALA A 312 4.27 -20.05 28.45
N LEU A 313 3.85 -19.07 27.66
CA LEU A 313 4.73 -18.01 27.14
C LEU A 313 5.33 -17.15 28.26
N GLU A 314 4.64 -17.02 29.39
CA GLU A 314 5.17 -16.31 30.56
C GLU A 314 6.03 -17.22 31.45
N LYS A 315 5.50 -18.38 31.86
CA LYS A 315 6.12 -19.22 32.90
C LYS A 315 7.06 -20.29 32.34
N VAL A 316 6.64 -21.02 31.30
CA VAL A 316 7.44 -22.10 30.71
C VAL A 316 8.62 -21.53 29.90
N ALA A 317 8.38 -20.46 29.13
CA ALA A 317 9.44 -19.81 28.36
C ALA A 317 10.58 -19.22 29.23
N PHE A 318 10.24 -18.82 30.47
CA PHE A 318 11.18 -18.26 31.43
C PHE A 318 12.07 -19.29 32.11
N LEU A 319 11.59 -20.52 32.33
CA LEU A 319 12.32 -21.54 33.11
C LEU A 319 13.77 -21.76 32.64
N PRO A 320 14.07 -21.94 31.34
CA PRO A 320 15.46 -22.12 30.93
C PRO A 320 16.31 -20.86 31.14
N PHE A 321 15.73 -19.66 31.04
CA PHE A 321 16.43 -18.41 31.40
C PHE A 321 16.75 -18.37 32.90
N GLY A 322 15.75 -18.66 33.74
CA GLY A 322 15.90 -18.75 35.20
C GLY A 322 17.03 -19.69 35.62
N TYR A 323 17.13 -20.83 34.93
CA TYR A 323 18.17 -21.83 35.16
C TYR A 323 19.56 -21.37 34.69
N LEU A 324 19.68 -20.87 33.46
CA LEU A 324 20.99 -20.62 32.84
C LEU A 324 21.74 -19.41 33.40
N VAL A 325 21.02 -18.39 33.92
CA VAL A 325 21.65 -17.13 34.36
C VAL A 325 22.66 -17.40 35.49
N ASP A 326 22.26 -18.13 36.52
CA ASP A 326 23.16 -18.45 37.63
C ASP A 326 24.14 -19.57 37.29
N GLN A 327 23.84 -20.48 36.36
CA GLN A 327 24.85 -21.40 35.82
C GLN A 327 26.03 -20.63 35.20
N TRP A 328 25.73 -19.58 34.43
CA TRP A 328 26.74 -18.66 33.90
C TRP A 328 27.50 -17.95 35.03
N ARG A 329 26.79 -17.39 36.02
CA ARG A 329 27.43 -16.66 37.14
C ARG A 329 28.27 -17.55 38.04
N TRP A 330 27.85 -18.78 38.31
CA TRP A 330 28.65 -19.76 39.03
C TRP A 330 29.93 -20.09 38.25
N GLY A 331 29.86 -20.15 36.91
CA GLY A 331 31.05 -20.22 36.06
C GLY A 331 31.97 -19.02 36.22
N VAL A 332 31.41 -17.82 36.31
CA VAL A 332 32.17 -16.57 36.54
C VAL A 332 32.84 -16.57 37.92
N PHE A 333 32.09 -16.85 38.99
CA PHE A 333 32.62 -16.86 40.36
C PHE A 333 33.68 -17.94 40.56
N SER A 334 33.48 -19.13 39.98
CA SER A 334 34.46 -20.22 40.07
C SER A 334 35.68 -20.03 39.15
N GLY A 335 35.69 -18.99 38.30
CA GLY A 335 36.72 -18.75 37.29
C GLY A 335 36.68 -19.65 36.06
N ARG A 336 35.66 -20.50 35.91
CA ARG A 336 35.45 -21.33 34.70
C ARG A 336 35.10 -20.47 33.47
N THR A 337 34.43 -19.35 33.70
CA THR A 337 34.11 -18.33 32.69
C THR A 337 34.92 -17.08 32.99
N PRO A 338 36.14 -16.95 32.45
CA PRO A 338 36.97 -15.76 32.65
C PRO A 338 36.40 -14.55 31.90
N PRO A 339 36.82 -13.31 32.22
CA PRO A 339 36.37 -12.08 31.55
C PRO A 339 36.46 -12.07 30.01
N SER A 340 37.43 -12.81 29.46
CA SER A 340 37.63 -13.00 28.03
C SER A 340 36.63 -13.94 27.36
N ARG A 341 35.70 -14.51 28.13
CA ARG A 341 34.63 -15.43 27.67
C ARG A 341 33.26 -15.08 28.22
N TYR A 342 33.11 -13.94 28.90
CA TYR A 342 31.84 -13.56 29.52
C TYR A 342 30.69 -13.59 28.52
N ASN A 343 30.89 -13.02 27.33
CA ASN A 343 29.80 -12.91 26.37
C ASN A 343 29.59 -14.22 25.58
N PHE A 344 30.67 -14.90 25.21
CA PHE A 344 30.63 -16.18 24.52
C PHE A 344 29.92 -17.25 25.36
N ASP A 345 30.33 -17.44 26.62
CA ASP A 345 29.74 -18.46 27.49
C ASP A 345 28.27 -18.12 27.83
N TRP A 346 27.93 -16.81 27.92
CA TRP A 346 26.55 -16.36 28.07
C TRP A 346 25.67 -16.80 26.89
N TRP A 347 26.09 -16.49 25.66
CA TRP A 347 25.33 -16.88 24.47
C TRP A 347 25.35 -18.37 24.19
N TYR A 348 26.42 -19.07 24.56
CA TYR A 348 26.44 -20.53 24.52
C TYR A 348 25.36 -21.14 25.42
N LEU A 349 25.24 -20.67 26.67
CA LEU A 349 24.22 -21.17 27.60
C LEU A 349 22.80 -20.76 27.15
N ARG A 350 22.62 -19.53 26.65
CA ARG A 350 21.37 -19.06 26.04
C ARG A 350 20.92 -19.95 24.88
N THR A 351 21.80 -20.25 23.93
CA THR A 351 21.45 -21.15 22.82
C THR A 351 21.28 -22.58 23.32
N LYS A 352 22.08 -23.07 24.27
CA LYS A 352 21.99 -24.45 24.78
C LYS A 352 20.67 -24.74 25.50
N TYR A 353 20.20 -23.83 26.35
CA TYR A 353 19.03 -24.07 27.20
C TYR A 353 17.76 -23.39 26.69
N GLN A 354 17.86 -22.20 26.08
CA GLN A 354 16.68 -21.52 25.50
C GLN A 354 16.53 -21.72 23.98
N GLY A 355 17.58 -22.04 23.24
CA GLY A 355 17.50 -21.98 21.78
C GLY A 355 17.25 -20.56 21.26
N ILE A 356 17.85 -19.58 21.92
CA ILE A 356 17.79 -18.16 21.55
C ILE A 356 19.20 -17.71 21.16
N CYS A 357 19.32 -17.03 20.02
CA CYS A 357 20.59 -16.48 19.51
C CYS A 357 20.63 -14.95 19.61
N PRO A 358 21.83 -14.36 19.59
CA PRO A 358 21.94 -12.91 19.41
C PRO A 358 21.45 -12.56 17.99
N PRO A 359 20.74 -11.44 17.82
CA PRO A 359 20.24 -11.02 16.52
C PRO A 359 21.29 -10.33 15.65
N VAL A 360 22.48 -10.07 16.20
CA VAL A 360 23.65 -9.47 15.54
C VAL A 360 24.91 -10.12 16.08
N ASP A 361 26.02 -10.01 15.35
CA ASP A 361 27.31 -10.50 15.79
C ASP A 361 27.73 -9.85 17.12
N ARG A 362 28.10 -10.69 18.09
CA ARG A 362 28.53 -10.27 19.43
C ARG A 362 29.92 -10.81 19.72
N ASN A 363 30.81 -9.91 20.12
CA ASN A 363 32.18 -10.22 20.51
C ASN A 363 32.42 -9.93 21.99
N GLU A 364 33.63 -10.18 22.47
CA GLU A 364 34.01 -10.01 23.88
C GLU A 364 34.27 -8.56 24.31
N THR A 365 33.95 -7.56 23.49
CA THR A 365 33.85 -6.18 23.99
C THR A 365 32.46 -5.88 24.54
N HIS A 366 31.45 -6.59 24.05
CA HIS A 366 30.09 -6.63 24.58
C HIS A 366 30.03 -7.38 25.92
N PHE A 367 28.98 -7.09 26.69
CA PHE A 367 28.66 -7.76 27.94
C PHE A 367 27.15 -7.83 28.13
N ASP A 368 26.51 -8.70 27.34
CA ASP A 368 25.05 -8.79 27.23
C ASP A 368 24.39 -9.27 28.53
N ALA A 369 25.07 -10.12 29.31
CA ALA A 369 24.64 -10.50 30.65
C ALA A 369 24.48 -9.27 31.58
N GLY A 370 25.35 -8.26 31.44
CA GLY A 370 25.29 -7.02 32.21
C GLY A 370 24.07 -6.15 31.90
N ALA A 371 23.43 -6.35 30.75
CA ALA A 371 22.22 -5.63 30.36
C ALA A 371 20.96 -6.09 31.13
N LYS A 372 21.04 -7.18 31.93
CA LYS A 372 19.96 -7.66 32.80
C LYS A 372 20.20 -7.25 34.25
N PHE A 373 19.32 -6.42 34.82
CA PHE A 373 19.46 -5.76 36.14
C PHE A 373 19.98 -6.65 37.28
N HIS A 374 19.51 -7.90 37.37
CA HIS A 374 19.85 -8.82 38.46
C HIS A 374 21.33 -9.22 38.48
N VAL A 375 22.00 -9.16 37.32
CA VAL A 375 23.43 -9.43 37.20
C VAL A 375 24.24 -8.33 37.91
N PRO A 376 24.20 -7.03 37.50
CA PRO A 376 24.90 -5.96 38.20
C PRO A 376 24.36 -5.64 39.61
N HIS A 377 23.11 -6.01 39.94
CA HIS A 377 22.54 -5.84 41.28
C HIS A 377 22.92 -6.98 42.25
N MET A 378 23.51 -8.07 41.76
CA MET A 378 23.94 -9.20 42.61
C MET A 378 22.80 -9.97 43.30
N THR A 379 21.65 -10.04 42.65
CA THR A 379 20.54 -10.90 43.09
C THR A 379 20.68 -12.29 42.44
N PRO A 380 20.78 -13.39 43.22
CA PRO A 380 20.84 -14.75 42.65
C PRO A 380 19.56 -15.05 41.89
N TYR A 381 19.68 -15.47 40.64
CA TYR A 381 18.55 -15.66 39.72
C TYR A 381 17.92 -17.05 39.81
N ILE A 382 18.66 -18.06 40.28
CA ILE A 382 18.19 -19.44 40.39
C ILE A 382 16.97 -19.58 41.30
N ARG A 383 16.78 -18.60 42.20
CA ARG A 383 15.58 -18.49 43.03
C ARG A 383 14.29 -18.52 42.23
N TYR A 384 14.26 -17.94 41.03
CA TYR A 384 13.05 -17.88 40.21
C TYR A 384 12.77 -19.22 39.52
N PHE A 385 13.80 -19.97 39.15
CA PHE A 385 13.62 -21.34 38.65
C PHE A 385 13.03 -22.25 39.74
N VAL A 386 13.60 -22.20 40.95
CA VAL A 386 13.07 -22.94 42.10
C VAL A 386 11.67 -22.44 42.48
N SER A 387 11.43 -21.13 42.39
CA SER A 387 10.13 -20.51 42.64
C SER A 387 9.05 -21.14 41.79
N PHE A 388 9.26 -21.22 40.48
CA PHE A 388 8.22 -21.72 39.58
C PHE A 388 7.92 -23.19 39.83
N VAL A 389 8.91 -24.02 40.16
CA VAL A 389 8.66 -25.42 40.56
C VAL A 389 7.82 -25.47 41.85
N LEU A 390 8.24 -24.75 42.89
CA LEU A 390 7.53 -24.70 44.17
C LEU A 390 6.12 -24.12 44.05
N GLN A 391 5.94 -23.09 43.23
CA GLN A 391 4.67 -22.41 43.00
C GLN A 391 3.58 -23.39 42.59
N PHE A 392 3.84 -24.28 41.64
CA PHE A 392 2.84 -25.26 41.22
C PHE A 392 2.65 -26.39 42.24
N GLN A 393 3.69 -26.77 42.99
CA GLN A 393 3.55 -27.71 44.12
C GLN A 393 2.64 -27.11 45.21
N PHE A 394 2.85 -25.83 45.54
CA PHE A 394 2.02 -25.08 46.49
C PHE A 394 0.59 -24.92 45.99
N HIS A 395 0.42 -24.53 44.72
CA HIS A 395 -0.90 -24.38 44.11
C HIS A 395 -1.69 -25.68 44.20
N GLN A 396 -1.08 -26.82 43.84
CA GLN A 396 -1.74 -28.13 43.95
C GLN A 396 -2.18 -28.45 45.38
N ALA A 397 -1.31 -28.19 46.37
CA ALA A 397 -1.64 -28.42 47.77
C ALA A 397 -2.76 -27.49 48.27
N LEU A 398 -2.73 -26.21 47.91
CA LEU A 398 -3.74 -25.23 48.31
C LEU A 398 -5.10 -25.50 47.64
N CYS A 399 -5.10 -25.89 46.37
CA CYS A 399 -6.30 -26.32 45.64
C CYS A 399 -6.97 -27.52 46.29
N LYS A 400 -6.17 -28.48 46.77
CA LYS A 400 -6.68 -29.63 47.51
C LYS A 400 -7.35 -29.19 48.82
N GLU A 401 -6.76 -28.26 49.57
CA GLU A 401 -7.38 -27.72 50.79
C GLU A 401 -8.65 -26.88 50.51
N ALA A 402 -8.68 -26.20 49.36
CA ALA A 402 -9.86 -25.49 48.86
C ALA A 402 -10.98 -26.42 48.36
N GLY A 403 -10.73 -27.73 48.27
CA GLY A 403 -11.72 -28.71 47.83
C GLY A 403 -11.94 -28.73 46.32
N HIS A 404 -10.94 -28.30 45.52
CA HIS A 404 -11.02 -28.33 44.06
C HIS A 404 -10.83 -29.75 43.51
N GLU A 405 -11.75 -30.21 42.66
CA GLU A 405 -11.72 -31.55 42.03
C GLU A 405 -11.40 -31.51 40.52
N GLY A 406 -11.35 -30.33 39.90
CA GLY A 406 -11.14 -30.14 38.46
C GLY A 406 -9.67 -30.08 38.04
N PRO A 407 -9.39 -29.72 36.77
CA PRO A 407 -8.03 -29.47 36.29
C PRO A 407 -7.34 -28.37 37.11
N LEU A 408 -6.04 -28.53 37.36
CA LEU A 408 -5.30 -27.63 38.26
C LEU A 408 -5.30 -26.16 37.80
N HIS A 409 -5.34 -25.93 36.49
CA HIS A 409 -5.36 -24.57 35.91
C HIS A 409 -6.69 -23.84 36.07
N GLN A 410 -7.76 -24.53 36.48
CA GLN A 410 -9.07 -23.93 36.77
C GLN A 410 -9.26 -23.63 38.26
N CYS A 411 -8.30 -24.00 39.11
CA CYS A 411 -8.41 -23.80 40.54
C CYS A 411 -8.23 -22.32 40.93
N ASP A 412 -9.18 -21.81 41.70
CA ASP A 412 -9.15 -20.50 42.36
C ASP A 412 -9.33 -20.71 43.87
N ILE A 413 -8.31 -20.38 44.67
CA ILE A 413 -8.34 -20.58 46.13
C ILE A 413 -9.04 -19.44 46.88
N TYR A 414 -9.51 -18.40 46.18
CA TYR A 414 -10.18 -17.24 46.77
C TYR A 414 -11.28 -17.65 47.77
N GLN A 415 -11.31 -17.00 48.94
CA GLN A 415 -12.20 -17.30 50.07
C GLN A 415 -12.00 -18.66 50.76
N SER A 416 -10.98 -19.45 50.40
CA SER A 416 -10.65 -20.68 51.12
C SER A 416 -9.81 -20.39 52.36
N THR A 417 -10.48 -20.26 53.52
CA THR A 417 -9.77 -20.07 54.79
C THR A 417 -8.90 -21.28 55.17
N LYS A 418 -9.24 -22.49 54.71
CA LYS A 418 -8.42 -23.69 54.91
C LYS A 418 -7.09 -23.60 54.15
N ALA A 419 -7.13 -23.17 52.90
CA ALA A 419 -5.92 -22.92 52.12
C ALA A 419 -5.10 -21.79 52.77
N GLY A 420 -5.76 -20.74 53.25
CA GLY A 420 -5.12 -19.64 53.97
C GLY A 420 -4.49 -20.06 55.30
N ASP A 421 -5.10 -20.95 56.07
CA ASP A 421 -4.52 -21.48 57.31
C ASP A 421 -3.22 -22.24 57.05
N LYS A 422 -3.21 -23.06 56.00
CA LYS A 422 -2.02 -23.80 55.58
C LYS A 422 -0.90 -22.86 55.10
N LEU A 423 -1.26 -21.85 54.30
CA LEU A 423 -0.34 -20.82 53.86
C LEU A 423 0.25 -20.06 55.06
N ARG A 424 -0.59 -19.64 56.01
CA ARG A 424 -0.18 -18.93 57.23
C ARG A 424 0.84 -19.72 58.06
N GLU A 425 0.65 -21.03 58.21
CA GLU A 425 1.55 -21.91 58.95
C GLU A 425 2.96 -21.93 58.33
N VAL A 426 3.03 -22.09 57.01
CA VAL A 426 4.28 -22.08 56.24
C VAL A 426 4.99 -20.74 56.33
N LEU A 427 4.27 -19.63 56.14
CA LEU A 427 4.84 -18.28 56.17
C LEU A 427 5.42 -17.90 57.54
N ARG A 428 4.80 -18.36 58.64
CA ARG A 428 5.26 -18.09 60.01
C ARG A 428 6.60 -18.74 60.35
N ALA A 429 6.95 -19.82 59.66
CA ALA A 429 8.21 -20.52 59.91
C ALA A 429 9.42 -19.64 59.55
N GLY A 430 9.31 -18.78 58.54
CA GLY A 430 10.47 -18.05 58.02
C GLY A 430 11.63 -19.02 57.69
N SER A 431 12.85 -18.66 58.08
CA SER A 431 14.03 -19.53 57.99
C SER A 431 14.36 -20.24 59.31
N SER A 432 13.39 -20.37 60.23
CA SER A 432 13.62 -20.98 61.55
C SER A 432 13.78 -22.51 61.54
N ARG A 433 13.48 -23.16 60.41
CA ARG A 433 13.59 -24.62 60.20
C ARG A 433 14.14 -24.91 58.80
N PRO A 434 14.75 -26.09 58.58
CA PRO A 434 15.16 -26.53 57.25
C PRO A 434 13.98 -26.47 56.26
N TRP A 435 14.22 -25.96 55.06
CA TRP A 435 13.14 -25.72 54.10
C TRP A 435 12.42 -27.00 53.66
N GLN A 436 13.09 -28.14 53.69
CA GLN A 436 12.53 -29.45 53.38
C GLN A 436 11.42 -29.84 54.36
N GLU A 437 11.58 -29.52 55.65
CA GLU A 437 10.54 -29.74 56.66
C GLU A 437 9.35 -28.81 56.43
N VAL A 438 9.62 -27.54 56.12
CA VAL A 438 8.59 -26.56 55.79
C VAL A 438 7.82 -26.97 54.52
N LEU A 439 8.53 -27.51 53.51
CA LEU A 439 7.92 -28.05 52.29
C LEU A 439 7.01 -29.23 52.62
N LYS A 440 7.49 -30.14 53.47
CA LYS A 440 6.74 -31.34 53.88
C LYS A 440 5.46 -30.99 54.61
N ASP A 441 5.46 -29.96 55.45
CA ASP A 441 4.23 -29.45 56.09
C ASP A 441 3.24 -28.90 55.05
N MET A 442 3.75 -28.24 54.00
CA MET A 442 2.93 -27.65 52.94
C MET A 442 2.33 -28.68 51.97
N ILE A 443 3.14 -29.60 51.46
CA ILE A 443 2.76 -30.48 50.35
C ILE A 443 2.83 -31.97 50.67
N GLY A 444 3.32 -32.36 51.85
CA GLY A 444 3.49 -33.76 52.26
C GLY A 444 4.77 -34.44 51.76
N SER A 445 5.64 -33.71 51.06
CA SER A 445 6.94 -34.19 50.54
C SER A 445 8.06 -33.20 50.87
N ASP A 446 9.29 -33.68 51.01
CA ASP A 446 10.50 -32.88 51.23
C ASP A 446 11.29 -32.59 49.94
N THR A 447 10.77 -32.98 48.77
CA THR A 447 11.46 -32.87 47.48
C THR A 447 10.85 -31.84 46.54
N LEU A 448 11.69 -31.16 45.75
CA LEU A 448 11.25 -30.39 44.59
C LEU A 448 10.76 -31.32 43.47
N ASP A 449 9.64 -31.00 42.86
CA ASP A 449 8.99 -31.83 41.84
C ASP A 449 8.31 -30.98 40.77
N ALA A 450 8.67 -31.20 39.50
CA ALA A 450 8.08 -30.49 38.36
C ALA A 450 6.71 -31.05 37.93
N GLN A 451 6.28 -32.20 38.45
CA GLN A 451 5.05 -32.85 38.02
C GLN A 451 3.79 -31.99 38.19
N PRO A 452 3.59 -31.21 39.27
CA PRO A 452 2.43 -30.32 39.36
C PRO A 452 2.41 -29.22 38.30
N LEU A 453 3.57 -28.70 37.89
CA LEU A 453 3.68 -27.76 36.77
C LEU A 453 3.29 -28.45 35.45
N LEU A 454 3.83 -29.64 35.18
CA LEU A 454 3.48 -30.41 33.99
C LEU A 454 1.98 -30.75 33.94
N ASN A 455 1.37 -31.07 35.09
CA ASN A 455 -0.07 -31.33 35.20
C ASN A 455 -0.90 -30.06 34.91
N TYR A 456 -0.44 -28.89 35.34
CA TYR A 456 -1.11 -27.61 35.05
C TYR A 456 -1.18 -27.35 33.54
N PHE A 457 -0.06 -27.57 32.83
CA PHE A 457 0.06 -27.31 31.39
C PHE A 457 -0.27 -28.50 30.50
N GLN A 458 -0.76 -29.61 31.05
CA GLN A 458 -0.99 -30.85 30.30
C GLN A 458 -1.88 -30.67 29.05
N PRO A 459 -3.00 -29.89 29.09
CA PRO A 459 -3.82 -29.69 27.90
C PRO A 459 -3.08 -28.97 26.76
N VAL A 460 -2.36 -27.87 27.06
CA VAL A 460 -1.59 -27.15 26.03
C VAL A 460 -0.38 -27.93 25.57
N SER A 461 0.24 -28.72 26.45
CA SER A 461 1.34 -29.62 26.08
C SER A 461 0.90 -30.62 25.01
N GLN A 462 -0.25 -31.28 25.23
CA GLN A 462 -0.79 -32.24 24.27
C GLN A 462 -1.14 -31.55 22.95
N TRP A 463 -1.79 -30.39 23.03
CA TRP A 463 -2.14 -29.62 21.84
C TRP A 463 -0.90 -29.18 21.03
N LEU A 464 0.15 -28.67 21.69
CA LEU A 464 1.41 -28.28 21.03
C LEU A 464 2.08 -29.47 20.32
N GLN A 465 2.11 -30.64 20.96
CA GLN A 465 2.65 -31.86 20.36
C GLN A 465 1.91 -32.24 19.08
N GLU A 466 0.57 -32.22 19.12
CA GLU A 466 -0.25 -32.48 17.94
C GLU A 466 -0.02 -31.45 16.83
N GLN A 467 0.05 -30.15 17.17
CA GLN A 467 0.30 -29.10 16.19
C GLN A 467 1.67 -29.20 15.55
N ASN A 468 2.71 -29.50 16.32
CA ASN A 468 4.06 -29.66 15.81
C ASN A 468 4.18 -30.90 14.93
N GLN A 469 3.56 -32.01 15.32
CA GLN A 469 3.54 -33.24 14.52
C GLN A 469 2.80 -33.04 13.20
N ARG A 470 1.63 -32.40 13.20
CA ARG A 470 0.83 -32.13 11.98
C ARG A 470 1.57 -31.27 10.95
N ASN A 471 2.45 -30.39 11.41
CA ASN A 471 3.21 -29.48 10.54
C ASN A 471 4.63 -29.96 10.25
N GLY A 472 5.05 -31.12 10.79
CA GLY A 472 6.39 -31.67 10.56
C GLY A 472 7.51 -30.85 11.20
N GLU A 473 7.24 -30.21 12.34
CA GLU A 473 8.21 -29.34 13.01
C GLU A 473 9.37 -30.12 13.62
N VAL A 474 10.56 -29.53 13.57
CA VAL A 474 11.77 -30.06 14.22
C VAL A 474 11.80 -29.59 15.66
N LEU A 475 11.74 -30.50 16.63
CA LEU A 475 11.95 -30.13 18.04
C LEU A 475 13.42 -29.79 18.28
N GLY A 476 13.66 -28.68 18.99
CA GLY A 476 15.00 -28.14 19.21
C GLY A 476 15.58 -27.43 17.97
N TRP A 477 16.88 -27.17 17.99
CA TRP A 477 17.60 -26.36 17.00
C TRP A 477 18.90 -27.05 16.57
N PRO A 478 18.82 -28.08 15.70
CA PRO A 478 20.02 -28.79 15.23
C PRO A 478 20.99 -27.89 14.46
N GLU A 479 20.51 -26.78 13.86
CA GLU A 479 21.35 -25.77 13.22
C GLU A 479 21.82 -24.73 14.26
N TYR A 480 22.57 -25.22 15.25
CA TYR A 480 22.94 -24.50 16.47
C TYR A 480 23.66 -23.16 16.24
N GLN A 481 24.43 -23.05 15.16
CA GLN A 481 25.25 -21.86 14.82
C GLN A 481 24.51 -20.85 13.94
N TRP A 482 23.26 -21.11 13.57
CA TRP A 482 22.52 -20.19 12.70
C TRP A 482 22.21 -18.86 13.42
N GLN A 483 22.43 -17.76 12.71
CA GLN A 483 22.11 -16.40 13.14
C GLN A 483 21.45 -15.65 11.98
N PRO A 484 20.53 -14.71 12.26
CA PRO A 484 19.88 -13.95 11.20
C PRO A 484 20.87 -12.97 10.54
N PRO A 485 20.74 -12.71 9.23
CA PRO A 485 21.56 -11.72 8.55
C PRO A 485 21.15 -10.30 8.94
N MET A 486 22.08 -9.36 8.85
CA MET A 486 21.77 -7.93 9.01
C MET A 486 20.74 -7.44 7.97
N PRO A 487 19.77 -6.59 8.36
CA PRO A 487 18.89 -5.91 7.41
C PRO A 487 19.68 -5.00 6.46
N ASN A 488 19.22 -4.90 5.21
CA ASN A 488 19.84 -4.02 4.22
C ASN A 488 19.72 -2.55 4.67
N ASN A 489 20.81 -1.78 4.57
CA ASN A 489 20.88 -0.36 4.96
C ASN A 489 20.53 -0.10 6.44
N TYR A 490 20.76 -1.06 7.34
CA TYR A 490 20.74 -0.81 8.78
C TYR A 490 21.96 0.04 9.18
N PRO A 491 21.81 1.07 10.05
CA PRO A 491 20.61 1.46 10.78
C PRO A 491 19.77 2.58 10.12
N GLU A 492 20.06 2.97 8.89
CA GLU A 492 19.45 4.15 8.24
C GLU A 492 17.96 3.96 7.83
N ASN A 493 17.46 2.71 7.77
CA ASN A 493 16.16 2.38 7.13
C ASN A 493 15.08 1.70 8.01
N PHE A 494 15.21 1.57 9.33
CA PHE A 494 14.16 0.94 10.17
C PHE A 494 12.86 1.77 10.28
N VAL A 495 12.81 2.96 9.69
CA VAL A 495 11.62 3.84 9.60
C VAL A 495 10.54 3.26 8.68
N ARG A 496 10.88 2.28 7.84
CA ARG A 496 9.91 1.77 6.86
C ARG A 496 8.95 0.75 7.47
N VAL A 497 7.66 0.98 7.29
CA VAL A 497 6.58 0.11 7.77
C VAL A 497 6.45 -1.08 6.81
N THR A 498 6.66 -2.30 7.32
CA THR A 498 6.49 -3.56 6.58
C THR A 498 5.25 -4.33 7.01
N ASP A 499 4.48 -3.79 7.96
CA ASP A 499 3.30 -4.42 8.55
C ASP A 499 2.04 -4.14 7.71
N GLU A 500 1.38 -5.21 7.26
CA GLU A 500 0.18 -5.10 6.43
C GLU A 500 -1.05 -4.59 7.22
N VAL A 501 -1.14 -4.82 8.52
CA VAL A 501 -2.27 -4.30 9.31
C VAL A 501 -2.24 -2.78 9.36
N THR A 502 -1.07 -2.21 9.64
CA THR A 502 -0.81 -0.76 9.63
C THR A 502 -1.06 -0.17 8.24
N ALA A 503 -0.66 -0.89 7.20
CA ALA A 503 -0.95 -0.49 5.82
C ALA A 503 -2.44 -0.55 5.48
N SER A 504 -3.20 -1.53 5.99
CA SER A 504 -4.64 -1.61 5.81
C SER A 504 -5.33 -0.40 6.42
N ASN A 505 -5.02 -0.10 7.69
CA ASN A 505 -5.56 1.07 8.38
C ASN A 505 -5.21 2.38 7.66
N PHE A 506 -3.97 2.51 7.17
CA PHE A 506 -3.55 3.65 6.35
C PHE A 506 -4.35 3.78 5.05
N LEU A 507 -4.61 2.67 4.37
CA LEU A 507 -5.37 2.64 3.12
C LEU A 507 -6.84 2.97 3.33
N GLU A 508 -7.45 2.48 4.41
CA GLU A 508 -8.83 2.82 4.81
C GLU A 508 -8.93 4.32 5.11
N GLU A 509 -8.02 4.85 5.93
CA GLU A 509 -7.97 6.28 6.23
C GLU A 509 -7.77 7.14 4.96
N TYR A 510 -6.85 6.72 4.08
CA TYR A 510 -6.61 7.38 2.80
C TYR A 510 -7.86 7.41 1.94
N ASP A 511 -8.58 6.29 1.82
CA ASP A 511 -9.79 6.19 1.00
C ASP A 511 -10.87 7.14 1.51
N GLU A 512 -11.19 7.07 2.81
CA GLU A 512 -12.22 7.92 3.43
C GLU A 512 -11.94 9.42 3.24
N LYS A 513 -10.69 9.84 3.46
CA LYS A 513 -10.30 11.26 3.31
C LYS A 513 -10.23 11.69 1.86
N SER A 514 -9.72 10.85 0.97
CA SER A 514 -9.61 11.16 -0.45
C SER A 514 -10.97 11.34 -1.08
N LEU A 515 -11.97 10.52 -0.72
CA LEU A 515 -13.34 10.66 -1.24
C LEU A 515 -13.93 12.06 -0.97
N VAL A 516 -13.64 12.63 0.21
CA VAL A 516 -14.10 13.99 0.57
C VAL A 516 -13.34 15.06 -0.20
N VAL A 517 -12.00 15.03 -0.14
CA VAL A 517 -11.16 16.06 -0.77
C VAL A 517 -11.33 16.08 -2.29
N TRP A 518 -11.41 14.90 -2.92
CA TRP A 518 -11.55 14.78 -4.37
C TRP A 518 -12.95 15.18 -4.84
N ASN A 519 -13.99 14.91 -4.05
CA ASN A 519 -15.34 15.41 -4.34
C ASN A 519 -15.40 16.94 -4.34
N GLU A 520 -14.84 17.59 -3.32
CA GLU A 520 -14.82 19.05 -3.24
C GLU A 520 -14.00 19.69 -4.37
N TYR A 521 -12.88 19.06 -4.75
CA TYR A 521 -12.10 19.47 -5.90
C TYR A 521 -12.88 19.32 -7.21
N ALA A 522 -13.52 18.16 -7.43
CA ALA A 522 -14.32 17.89 -8.62
C ALA A 522 -15.46 18.91 -8.77
N GLU A 523 -16.13 19.28 -7.68
CA GLU A 523 -17.18 20.30 -7.69
C GLU A 523 -16.65 21.69 -8.05
N ALA A 524 -15.52 22.11 -7.47
CA ALA A 524 -14.89 23.38 -7.83
C ALA A 524 -14.44 23.42 -9.29
N ASN A 525 -13.88 22.31 -9.78
CA ASN A 525 -13.42 22.19 -11.16
C ASN A 525 -14.58 22.17 -12.16
N TRP A 526 -15.66 21.48 -11.82
CA TRP A 526 -16.92 21.51 -12.58
C TRP A 526 -17.50 22.93 -12.68
N ASN A 527 -17.55 23.65 -11.55
CA ASN A 527 -18.07 25.01 -11.49
C ASN A 527 -17.24 25.97 -12.36
N TYR A 528 -15.92 25.82 -12.39
CA TYR A 528 -15.07 26.59 -13.30
C TYR A 528 -15.35 26.22 -14.77
N ASN A 529 -15.37 24.94 -15.10
CA ASN A 529 -15.58 24.44 -16.46
C ASN A 529 -16.95 24.80 -17.06
N THR A 530 -17.96 25.01 -16.21
CA THR A 530 -19.34 25.35 -16.60
C THR A 530 -19.73 26.80 -16.29
N ASN A 531 -18.80 27.59 -15.75
CA ASN A 531 -18.96 29.02 -15.49
C ASN A 531 -17.59 29.68 -15.28
N ILE A 532 -16.90 30.01 -16.37
CA ILE A 532 -15.56 30.60 -16.33
C ILE A 532 -15.66 32.04 -15.81
N SER A 533 -15.04 32.32 -14.66
CA SER A 533 -14.98 33.64 -14.03
C SER A 533 -13.74 33.78 -13.15
N THR A 534 -13.41 35.00 -12.74
CA THR A 534 -12.32 35.24 -11.78
C THR A 534 -12.59 34.59 -10.41
N GLU A 535 -13.87 34.51 -10.00
CA GLU A 535 -14.24 33.90 -8.73
C GLU A 535 -14.07 32.38 -8.77
N THR A 536 -14.63 31.72 -9.79
CA THR A 536 -14.53 30.26 -9.95
C THR A 536 -13.09 29.80 -10.18
N SER A 537 -12.25 30.59 -10.85
CA SER A 537 -10.82 30.30 -11.01
C SER A 537 -10.04 30.36 -9.69
N GLN A 538 -10.29 31.37 -8.85
CA GLN A 538 -9.69 31.47 -7.52
C GLN A 538 -10.12 30.32 -6.60
N ILE A 539 -11.40 29.94 -6.64
CA ILE A 539 -11.91 28.79 -5.88
C ILE A 539 -11.23 27.50 -6.33
N LEU A 540 -11.12 27.28 -7.65
CA LEU A 540 -10.45 26.11 -8.20
C LEU A 540 -8.96 26.05 -7.82
N LEU A 541 -8.23 27.18 -7.87
CA LEU A 541 -6.83 27.23 -7.43
C LEU A 541 -6.69 26.91 -5.94
N LYS A 542 -7.60 27.42 -5.10
CA LYS A 542 -7.64 27.07 -3.67
C LYS A 542 -7.87 25.58 -3.45
N LYS A 543 -8.86 24.99 -4.13
CA LYS A 543 -9.15 23.54 -4.01
C LYS A 543 -8.04 22.67 -4.59
N ASN A 544 -7.34 23.11 -5.63
CA ASN A 544 -6.12 22.46 -6.11
C ASN A 544 -5.04 22.41 -5.02
N ALA A 545 -4.84 23.51 -4.27
CA ALA A 545 -3.87 23.55 -3.18
C ALA A 545 -4.26 22.62 -2.02
N GLU A 546 -5.54 22.56 -1.66
CA GLU A 546 -6.07 21.64 -0.64
C GLU A 546 -5.87 20.17 -1.06
N MET A 547 -6.22 19.83 -2.31
CA MET A 547 -6.00 18.48 -2.86
C MET A 547 -4.50 18.13 -2.90
N ALA A 548 -3.63 19.05 -3.31
CA ALA A 548 -2.20 18.80 -3.34
C ALA A 548 -1.61 18.60 -1.94
N ASN A 549 -2.08 19.34 -0.93
CA ASN A 549 -1.65 19.15 0.45
C ASN A 549 -2.03 17.75 0.97
N HIS A 550 -3.25 17.30 0.67
CA HIS A 550 -3.69 15.93 0.94
C HIS A 550 -2.81 14.89 0.25
N THR A 551 -2.52 15.07 -1.05
CA THR A 551 -1.62 14.18 -1.80
C THR A 551 -0.20 14.14 -1.21
N VAL A 552 0.35 15.29 -0.79
CA VAL A 552 1.68 15.35 -0.15
C VAL A 552 1.66 14.62 1.19
N GLU A 553 0.66 14.88 2.03
CA GLU A 553 0.54 14.27 3.36
C GLU A 553 0.51 12.74 3.25
N TYR A 554 -0.43 12.21 2.46
CA TYR A 554 -0.59 10.77 2.32
C TYR A 554 0.50 10.14 1.47
N GLY A 555 1.02 10.83 0.46
CA GLY A 555 2.13 10.32 -0.35
C GLY A 555 3.43 10.18 0.45
N ILE A 556 3.76 11.16 1.30
CA ILE A 556 4.93 11.06 2.21
C ILE A 556 4.72 9.93 3.22
N ARG A 557 3.51 9.75 3.76
CA ARG A 557 3.18 8.61 4.62
C ARG A 557 3.29 7.28 3.88
N ALA A 558 2.78 7.20 2.64
CA ALA A 558 2.85 6.02 1.78
C ALA A 558 4.29 5.60 1.46
N ARG A 559 5.19 6.58 1.24
CA ARG A 559 6.63 6.34 1.01
C ARG A 559 7.36 5.75 2.21
N ARG A 560 6.74 5.74 3.40
CA ARG A 560 7.27 5.02 4.57
C ARG A 560 6.99 3.52 4.47
N PHE A 561 6.06 3.05 3.65
CA PHE A 561 5.83 1.61 3.52
C PHE A 561 6.84 0.98 2.57
N ASP A 562 7.49 -0.09 3.01
CA ASP A 562 8.31 -0.92 2.11
C ASP A 562 7.46 -2.04 1.52
N ILE A 563 6.86 -1.75 0.38
CA ILE A 563 5.94 -2.65 -0.33
C ILE A 563 6.62 -3.90 -0.91
N THR A 564 7.97 -4.02 -0.82
CA THR A 564 8.66 -5.22 -1.30
C THR A 564 8.41 -6.43 -0.39
N TYR A 565 8.07 -6.19 0.87
CA TYR A 565 7.78 -7.21 1.88
C TYR A 565 6.29 -7.62 1.96
N PHE A 566 5.42 -6.95 1.21
CA PHE A 566 3.97 -7.17 1.26
C PHE A 566 3.58 -8.41 0.44
N GLN A 567 2.79 -9.29 1.05
CA GLN A 567 2.19 -10.47 0.41
C GLN A 567 0.89 -10.10 -0.30
N ASN A 568 0.11 -9.16 0.23
CA ASN A 568 -1.12 -8.66 -0.37
C ASN A 568 -0.82 -7.76 -1.58
N THR A 569 -0.95 -8.35 -2.77
CA THR A 569 -0.68 -7.67 -4.05
C THR A 569 -1.58 -6.46 -4.31
N THR A 570 -2.82 -6.48 -3.80
CA THR A 570 -3.77 -5.37 -3.92
C THR A 570 -3.30 -4.17 -3.10
N MET A 571 -2.88 -4.39 -1.85
CA MET A 571 -2.35 -3.33 -1.00
C MET A 571 -1.03 -2.78 -1.54
N LYS A 572 -0.13 -3.67 -1.99
CA LYS A 572 1.11 -3.29 -2.66
C LYS A 572 0.84 -2.35 -3.83
N ARG A 573 -0.15 -2.67 -4.67
CA ARG A 573 -0.53 -1.84 -5.81
C ARG A 573 -1.11 -0.49 -5.39
N MET A 574 -2.00 -0.45 -4.38
CA MET A 574 -2.57 0.81 -3.89
C MET A 574 -1.48 1.72 -3.32
N ILE A 575 -0.63 1.21 -2.43
CA ILE A 575 0.44 2.00 -1.81
C ILE A 575 1.44 2.48 -2.85
N HIS A 576 1.82 1.63 -3.80
CA HIS A 576 2.69 2.05 -4.91
C HIS A 576 2.10 3.24 -5.68
N LYS A 577 0.79 3.25 -5.94
CA LYS A 577 0.13 4.38 -6.61
C LYS A 577 0.12 5.64 -5.73
N ILE A 578 -0.13 5.51 -4.43
CA ILE A 578 -0.14 6.65 -3.49
C ILE A 578 1.27 7.21 -3.25
N GLN A 579 2.33 6.43 -3.45
CA GLN A 579 3.72 6.88 -3.37
C GLN A 579 4.11 7.87 -4.48
N ASP A 580 3.35 7.90 -5.57
CA ASP A 580 3.46 8.92 -6.62
C ASP A 580 2.63 10.14 -6.22
N LEU A 581 3.31 11.27 -5.97
CA LEU A 581 2.69 12.54 -5.59
C LEU A 581 2.33 13.38 -6.82
N GLU A 582 2.65 12.90 -8.03
CA GLU A 582 2.48 13.62 -9.29
C GLU A 582 3.09 15.04 -9.19
N ARG A 583 2.37 16.08 -9.65
CA ARG A 583 2.77 17.49 -9.52
C ARG A 583 2.91 17.96 -8.07
N ALA A 584 2.26 17.32 -7.10
CA ALA A 584 2.32 17.73 -5.70
C ALA A 584 3.69 17.46 -5.06
N ALA A 585 4.57 16.70 -5.73
CA ALA A 585 5.97 16.58 -5.35
C ALA A 585 6.76 17.90 -5.46
N LEU A 586 6.28 18.87 -6.26
CA LEU A 586 6.93 20.16 -6.43
C LEU A 586 6.91 20.99 -5.13
N PRO A 587 7.96 21.80 -4.87
CA PRO A 587 7.93 22.81 -3.82
C PRO A 587 6.70 23.73 -3.95
N PRO A 588 6.10 24.22 -2.84
CA PRO A 588 4.84 24.95 -2.88
C PRO A 588 4.77 26.11 -3.89
N LYS A 589 5.83 26.91 -4.01
CA LYS A 589 5.90 28.03 -4.96
C LYS A 589 5.91 27.55 -6.42
N GLU A 590 6.61 26.46 -6.70
CA GLU A 590 6.69 25.88 -8.05
C GLU A 590 5.39 25.16 -8.41
N LEU A 591 4.72 24.53 -7.44
CA LEU A 591 3.39 23.94 -7.63
C LEU A 591 2.33 25.02 -7.94
N GLU A 592 2.36 26.15 -7.23
CA GLU A 592 1.49 27.29 -7.51
C GLU A 592 1.73 27.84 -8.93
N GLU A 593 3.00 28.01 -9.32
CA GLU A 593 3.39 28.41 -10.67
C GLU A 593 2.91 27.40 -11.72
N TYR A 594 3.09 26.09 -11.49
CA TYR A 594 2.62 25.02 -12.37
C TYR A 594 1.10 25.08 -12.58
N ASN A 595 0.33 25.17 -11.49
CA ASN A 595 -1.13 25.21 -11.54
C ASN A 595 -1.63 26.47 -12.25
N GLN A 596 -1.00 27.63 -12.01
CA GLN A 596 -1.35 28.87 -12.69
C GLN A 596 -1.04 28.80 -14.20
N ILE A 597 0.11 28.22 -14.58
CA ILE A 597 0.47 28.02 -15.99
C ILE A 597 -0.56 27.13 -16.68
N LEU A 598 -0.91 25.99 -16.08
CA LEU A 598 -1.88 25.05 -16.64
C LEU A 598 -3.25 25.73 -16.83
N LEU A 599 -3.75 26.42 -15.80
CA LEU A 599 -5.00 27.16 -15.87
C LEU A 599 -4.97 28.26 -16.94
N ASN A 600 -3.87 29.01 -17.05
CA ASN A 600 -3.71 30.05 -18.06
C ASN A 600 -3.72 29.46 -19.48
N MET A 601 -3.05 28.33 -19.70
CA MET A 601 -3.04 27.65 -21.00
C MET A 601 -4.44 27.16 -21.37
N GLU A 602 -5.16 26.51 -20.46
CA GLU A 602 -6.53 26.02 -20.68
C GLU A 602 -7.53 27.16 -20.92
N THR A 603 -7.43 28.25 -20.15
CA THR A 603 -8.25 29.46 -20.32
C THR A 603 -7.99 30.09 -21.69
N THR A 604 -6.72 30.29 -22.03
CA THR A 604 -6.31 30.90 -23.31
C THR A 604 -6.86 30.12 -24.49
N TYR A 605 -6.89 28.80 -24.41
CA TYR A 605 -7.49 27.95 -25.43
C TYR A 605 -9.02 28.13 -25.50
N SER A 606 -9.70 28.06 -24.35
CA SER A 606 -11.16 27.98 -24.27
C SER A 606 -11.89 29.27 -24.63
N VAL A 607 -11.32 30.43 -24.28
CA VAL A 607 -11.93 31.74 -24.51
C VAL A 607 -11.48 32.41 -25.82
N ALA A 608 -10.57 31.77 -26.57
CA ALA A 608 -10.02 32.36 -27.78
C ALA A 608 -11.08 32.53 -28.87
N THR A 609 -11.05 33.70 -29.49
CA THR A 609 -11.86 34.02 -30.67
C THR A 609 -11.00 34.49 -31.83
N VAL A 610 -11.41 34.15 -33.05
CA VAL A 610 -10.81 34.64 -34.29
C VAL A 610 -11.76 35.65 -34.93
N CYS A 611 -11.28 36.87 -35.19
CA CYS A 611 -12.12 37.95 -35.68
C CYS A 611 -11.93 38.22 -37.17
N LEU A 612 -13.05 38.35 -37.88
CA LEU A 612 -13.12 38.82 -39.26
C LEU A 612 -12.79 40.31 -39.35
N ALA A 613 -12.40 40.78 -40.54
CA ALA A 613 -12.04 42.19 -40.77
C ALA A 613 -13.20 43.17 -40.53
N ASN A 614 -14.45 42.69 -40.52
CA ASN A 614 -15.65 43.47 -40.23
C ASN A 614 -15.98 43.59 -38.72
N GLY A 615 -15.17 42.99 -37.85
CA GLY A 615 -15.33 43.04 -36.40
C GLY A 615 -16.09 41.86 -35.76
N THR A 616 -16.65 40.94 -36.55
CA THR A 616 -17.29 39.73 -36.01
C THR A 616 -16.24 38.74 -35.51
N CYS A 617 -16.34 38.31 -34.25
CA CYS A 617 -15.44 37.31 -33.65
C CYS A 617 -16.12 35.95 -33.52
N LEU A 618 -15.41 34.90 -33.91
CA LEU A 618 -15.89 33.51 -33.97
C LEU A 618 -15.16 32.67 -32.94
N HIS A 619 -15.90 31.84 -32.19
CA HIS A 619 -15.34 30.87 -31.26
C HIS A 619 -14.95 29.58 -32.00
N LEU A 620 -14.10 28.75 -31.38
CA LEU A 620 -13.81 27.43 -31.92
C LEU A 620 -15.11 26.61 -32.08
N GLU A 621 -15.87 26.48 -30.99
CA GLU A 621 -17.14 25.76 -30.98
C GLU A 621 -18.34 26.70 -30.73
N PRO A 622 -19.36 26.71 -31.61
CA PRO A 622 -19.49 25.89 -32.83
C PRO A 622 -18.88 26.52 -34.10
N ASP A 623 -18.51 27.80 -34.09
CA ASP A 623 -18.37 28.59 -35.31
C ASP A 623 -17.25 28.13 -36.25
N LEU A 624 -15.99 28.11 -35.78
CA LEU A 624 -14.85 27.74 -36.60
C LEU A 624 -14.87 26.24 -36.94
N THR A 625 -15.32 25.38 -36.03
CA THR A 625 -15.50 23.95 -36.29
C THR A 625 -16.51 23.72 -37.40
N ASN A 626 -17.65 24.42 -37.39
CA ASN A 626 -18.64 24.35 -38.46
C ASN A 626 -18.07 24.83 -39.80
N LEU A 627 -17.34 25.96 -39.83
CA LEU A 627 -16.68 26.44 -41.04
C LEU A 627 -15.68 25.42 -41.62
N MET A 628 -14.84 24.82 -40.77
CA MET A 628 -13.91 23.77 -41.18
C MET A 628 -14.64 22.53 -41.71
N ALA A 629 -15.79 22.18 -41.16
CA ALA A 629 -16.57 21.02 -41.54
C ALA A 629 -17.33 21.23 -42.87
N THR A 630 -17.94 22.39 -43.08
CA THR A 630 -18.88 22.62 -44.19
C THR A 630 -18.29 23.40 -45.36
N SER A 631 -17.29 24.26 -45.13
CA SER A 631 -16.70 25.04 -46.23
C SER A 631 -15.96 24.13 -47.21
N ARG A 632 -16.04 24.50 -48.49
CA ARG A 632 -15.32 23.86 -49.59
C ARG A 632 -14.43 24.86 -50.34
N ASN A 633 -14.28 26.06 -49.77
CA ASN A 633 -13.43 27.12 -50.30
C ASN A 633 -12.03 27.03 -49.67
N TYR A 634 -11.00 26.91 -50.51
CA TYR A 634 -9.61 26.76 -50.06
C TYR A 634 -9.14 27.94 -49.20
N ASP A 635 -9.38 29.17 -49.65
CA ASP A 635 -8.85 30.38 -48.99
C ASP A 635 -9.58 30.67 -47.67
N GLU A 636 -10.87 30.35 -47.57
CA GLU A 636 -11.64 30.44 -46.33
C GLU A 636 -11.14 29.43 -45.29
N LEU A 637 -10.97 28.17 -45.68
CA LEU A 637 -10.41 27.12 -44.82
C LEU A 637 -8.99 27.47 -44.37
N LEU A 638 -8.17 28.03 -45.27
CA LEU A 638 -6.83 28.49 -44.97
C LEU A 638 -6.87 29.63 -43.94
N TRP A 639 -7.76 30.59 -44.13
CA TRP A 639 -7.94 31.71 -43.20
C TRP A 639 -8.31 31.20 -41.80
N VAL A 640 -9.31 30.32 -41.68
CA VAL A 640 -9.72 29.75 -40.39
C VAL A 640 -8.56 28.99 -39.73
N TRP A 641 -7.94 28.08 -40.48
CA TRP A 641 -6.87 27.22 -39.98
C TRP A 641 -5.66 28.01 -39.49
N LYS A 642 -5.25 29.04 -40.24
CA LYS A 642 -4.09 29.88 -39.93
C LYS A 642 -4.38 30.78 -38.75
N ASN A 643 -5.50 31.50 -38.76
CA ASN A 643 -5.79 32.47 -37.71
C ASN A 643 -6.06 31.81 -36.35
N TRP A 644 -6.61 30.59 -36.32
CA TRP A 644 -6.73 29.83 -35.06
C TRP A 644 -5.34 29.54 -34.45
N ARG A 645 -4.38 29.10 -35.27
CA ARG A 645 -3.00 28.84 -34.84
C ARG A 645 -2.25 30.10 -34.44
N ASP A 646 -2.42 31.17 -35.20
CA ASP A 646 -1.80 32.46 -34.90
C ASP A 646 -2.34 33.04 -33.60
N LYS A 647 -3.65 32.88 -33.32
CA LYS A 647 -4.28 33.41 -32.10
C LYS A 647 -3.98 32.56 -30.87
N VAL A 648 -4.12 31.24 -30.97
CA VAL A 648 -4.02 30.34 -29.82
C VAL A 648 -2.62 29.79 -29.66
N GLY A 649 -2.09 29.14 -30.70
CA GLY A 649 -0.77 28.51 -30.65
C GLY A 649 0.31 29.48 -30.17
N ARG A 650 0.40 30.67 -30.78
CA ARG A 650 1.37 31.70 -30.38
C ARG A 650 1.18 32.22 -28.96
N SER A 651 -0.05 32.25 -28.46
CA SER A 651 -0.35 32.70 -27.09
C SER A 651 0.03 31.65 -26.03
N ILE A 652 0.05 30.36 -26.39
CA ILE A 652 0.47 29.27 -25.51
C ILE A 652 2.01 29.15 -25.44
N LEU A 653 2.72 29.45 -26.53
CA LEU A 653 4.16 29.26 -26.66
C LEU A 653 4.99 29.86 -25.49
N PRO A 654 4.72 31.08 -24.96
CA PRO A 654 5.51 31.63 -23.86
C PRO A 654 5.40 30.83 -22.54
N LEU A 655 4.31 30.09 -22.35
CA LEU A 655 4.03 29.34 -21.12
C LEU A 655 4.57 27.91 -21.19
N PHE A 656 4.57 27.32 -22.39
CA PHE A 656 4.82 25.89 -22.58
C PHE A 656 6.22 25.41 -22.12
N PRO A 657 7.34 26.13 -22.39
CA PRO A 657 8.66 25.71 -21.92
C PRO A 657 8.75 25.59 -20.39
N LYS A 658 8.13 26.52 -19.66
CA LYS A 658 8.12 26.49 -18.19
C LYS A 658 7.23 25.37 -17.66
N TYR A 659 6.10 25.08 -18.32
CA TYR A 659 5.30 23.90 -18.05
C TYR A 659 6.12 22.60 -18.21
N VAL A 660 6.86 22.44 -19.31
CA VAL A 660 7.71 21.26 -19.55
C VAL A 660 8.77 21.10 -18.46
N GLU A 661 9.45 22.19 -18.09
CA GLU A 661 10.45 22.22 -17.02
C GLU A 661 9.87 21.72 -15.69
N LEU A 662 8.76 22.33 -15.25
CA LEU A 662 8.12 22.00 -13.97
C LEU A 662 7.51 20.60 -13.97
N SER A 663 6.90 20.18 -15.10
CA SER A 663 6.34 18.84 -15.26
C SER A 663 7.42 17.76 -15.16
N ASN A 664 8.55 17.96 -15.84
CA ASN A 664 9.67 17.02 -15.77
C ASN A 664 10.31 16.98 -14.37
N LYS A 665 10.42 18.14 -13.71
CA LYS A 665 10.90 18.19 -12.33
C LYS A 665 9.98 17.41 -11.38
N ALA A 666 8.66 17.52 -11.55
CA ALA A 666 7.70 16.72 -10.77
C ALA A 666 7.88 15.22 -11.02
N ALA A 667 8.01 14.81 -12.28
CA ALA A 667 8.22 13.39 -12.64
C ALA A 667 9.52 12.84 -12.02
N GLN A 668 10.62 13.60 -12.07
CA GLN A 668 11.90 13.24 -11.46
C GLN A 668 11.83 13.10 -9.93
N LEU A 669 11.07 13.98 -9.26
CA LEU A 669 10.84 13.89 -7.81
C LEU A 669 9.98 12.68 -7.40
N ASN A 670 9.31 12.04 -8.35
CA ASN A 670 8.58 10.78 -8.18
C ASN A 670 9.34 9.54 -8.71
N GLY A 671 10.57 9.72 -9.21
CA GLY A 671 11.43 8.61 -9.63
C GLY A 671 11.36 8.22 -11.11
N TYR A 672 10.67 9.01 -11.94
CA TYR A 672 10.64 8.84 -13.40
C TYR A 672 11.74 9.65 -14.08
N ALA A 673 12.10 9.30 -15.33
CA ALA A 673 13.10 10.06 -16.09
C ALA A 673 12.57 11.45 -16.52
N ASP A 674 11.31 11.48 -16.97
CA ASP A 674 10.62 12.66 -17.49
C ASP A 674 9.08 12.47 -17.42
N THR A 675 8.32 13.48 -17.80
CA THR A 675 6.84 13.42 -17.78
C THR A 675 6.30 12.33 -18.71
N GLY A 676 6.94 12.09 -19.85
CA GLY A 676 6.54 11.06 -20.80
C GLY A 676 6.69 9.66 -20.21
N ASP A 677 7.77 9.41 -19.48
CA ASP A 677 8.01 8.16 -18.74
C ASP A 677 6.92 7.91 -17.68
N SER A 678 6.60 8.93 -16.88
CA SER A 678 5.48 8.88 -15.91
C SER A 678 4.15 8.53 -16.60
N TRP A 679 3.81 9.19 -17.71
CA TRP A 679 2.57 8.91 -18.44
C TRP A 679 2.51 7.49 -19.04
N ARG A 680 3.62 6.99 -19.59
CA ARG A 680 3.69 5.63 -20.14
C ARG A 680 3.56 4.56 -19.04
N SER A 681 4.00 4.87 -17.82
CA SER A 681 3.93 3.94 -16.68
C SER A 681 2.51 3.46 -16.34
N MET A 682 1.48 4.27 -16.66
CA MET A 682 0.06 3.91 -16.47
C MET A 682 -0.41 2.70 -17.29
N TYR A 683 0.37 2.27 -18.27
CA TYR A 683 0.09 1.06 -19.05
C TYR A 683 0.74 -0.19 -18.45
N GLU A 684 1.69 -0.04 -17.53
CA GLU A 684 2.44 -1.15 -16.91
C GLU A 684 3.07 -2.09 -17.95
N MET A 685 3.52 -1.50 -19.07
CA MET A 685 4.05 -2.21 -20.24
C MET A 685 5.45 -1.69 -20.59
N PRO A 686 6.51 -2.43 -20.25
CA PRO A 686 7.87 -2.05 -20.64
C PRO A 686 8.07 -1.96 -22.17
N THR A 687 7.26 -2.67 -22.96
CA THR A 687 7.34 -2.72 -24.43
C THR A 687 6.39 -1.74 -25.13
N LEU A 688 5.72 -0.85 -24.40
CA LEU A 688 4.62 -0.02 -24.94
C LEU A 688 4.97 0.67 -26.26
N GLU A 689 6.12 1.36 -26.35
CA GLU A 689 6.51 2.08 -27.58
C GLU A 689 6.69 1.15 -28.79
N GLN A 690 7.26 -0.04 -28.58
CA GLN A 690 7.48 -1.03 -29.63
C GLN A 690 6.15 -1.60 -30.12
N ASP A 691 5.25 -1.92 -29.18
CA ASP A 691 3.94 -2.47 -29.48
C ASP A 691 3.07 -1.44 -30.24
N LEU A 692 3.12 -0.16 -29.86
CA LEU A 692 2.39 0.91 -30.55
C LEU A 692 2.91 1.14 -31.97
N GLU A 693 4.24 1.14 -32.18
CA GLU A 693 4.82 1.24 -33.52
C GLU A 693 4.41 0.04 -34.38
N GLN A 694 4.43 -1.18 -33.83
CA GLN A 694 3.99 -2.36 -34.55
C GLN A 694 2.52 -2.25 -34.98
N LEU A 695 1.61 -1.86 -34.07
CA LEU A 695 0.20 -1.66 -34.38
C LEU A 695 -0.01 -0.59 -35.46
N PHE A 696 0.78 0.49 -35.41
CA PHE A 696 0.77 1.53 -36.44
C PHE A 696 1.18 0.97 -37.82
N GLN A 697 2.25 0.18 -37.87
CA GLN A 697 2.73 -0.45 -39.11
C GLN A 697 1.72 -1.48 -39.68
N GLU A 698 1.02 -2.23 -38.83
CA GLU A 698 -0.04 -3.15 -39.27
C GLU A 698 -1.20 -2.43 -39.97
N LEU A 699 -1.50 -1.19 -39.56
CA LEU A 699 -2.58 -0.36 -40.12
C LEU A 699 -2.15 0.51 -41.30
N GLN A 700 -0.84 0.65 -41.55
CA GLN A 700 -0.31 1.48 -42.63
C GLN A 700 -0.92 1.18 -44.01
N PRO A 701 -1.06 -0.09 -44.45
CA PRO A 701 -1.62 -0.40 -45.77
C PRO A 701 -3.02 0.18 -45.98
N LEU A 702 -3.85 0.18 -44.94
CA LEU A 702 -5.19 0.73 -45.00
C LEU A 702 -5.18 2.26 -45.00
N TYR A 703 -4.36 2.88 -44.14
CA TYR A 703 -4.22 4.34 -44.10
C TYR A 703 -3.67 4.91 -45.42
N LEU A 704 -2.62 4.31 -45.99
CA LEU A 704 -2.02 4.80 -47.23
C LEU A 704 -2.98 4.72 -48.42
N ASN A 705 -3.80 3.68 -48.48
CA ASN A 705 -4.84 3.54 -49.51
C ASN A 705 -5.97 4.57 -49.33
N LEU A 706 -6.41 4.80 -48.09
CA LEU A 706 -7.39 5.85 -47.79
C LEU A 706 -6.85 7.24 -48.13
N HIS A 707 -5.61 7.54 -47.73
CA HIS A 707 -4.92 8.80 -48.00
C HIS A 707 -4.82 9.08 -49.51
N ALA A 708 -4.34 8.12 -50.30
CA ALA A 708 -4.22 8.29 -51.75
C ALA A 708 -5.58 8.54 -52.42
N TYR A 709 -6.61 7.79 -52.02
CA TYR A 709 -7.98 7.96 -52.52
C TYR A 709 -8.53 9.36 -52.20
N VAL A 710 -8.40 9.81 -50.95
CA VAL A 710 -8.83 11.14 -50.51
C VAL A 710 -8.04 12.23 -51.23
N ARG A 711 -6.72 12.07 -51.38
CA ARG A 711 -5.86 13.02 -52.11
C ARG A 711 -6.32 13.21 -53.54
N ARG A 712 -6.66 12.15 -54.28
CA ARG A 712 -7.23 12.25 -55.63
C ARG A 712 -8.55 13.03 -55.62
N ALA A 713 -9.43 12.74 -54.67
CA ALA A 713 -10.72 13.44 -54.58
C ALA A 713 -10.55 14.93 -54.27
N LEU A 714 -9.64 15.30 -53.38
CA LEU A 714 -9.29 16.70 -53.12
C LEU A 714 -8.65 17.36 -54.34
N HIS A 715 -7.81 16.65 -55.09
CA HIS A 715 -7.25 17.15 -56.35
C HIS A 715 -8.35 17.45 -57.38
N ARG A 716 -9.37 16.60 -57.49
CA ARG A 716 -10.53 16.83 -58.37
C ARG A 716 -11.31 18.09 -57.99
N HIS A 717 -11.43 18.39 -56.71
CA HIS A 717 -12.20 19.55 -56.23
C HIS A 717 -11.40 20.86 -56.17
N HIS A 718 -10.20 20.84 -55.60
CA HIS A 718 -9.36 22.04 -55.40
C HIS A 718 -8.35 22.30 -56.54
N GLY A 719 -8.18 21.35 -57.45
CA GLY A 719 -7.36 21.48 -58.65
C GLY A 719 -5.87 21.15 -58.46
N PRO A 720 -5.14 20.95 -59.59
CA PRO A 720 -3.74 20.50 -59.60
C PRO A 720 -2.74 21.51 -59.03
N GLN A 721 -3.09 22.79 -58.99
CA GLN A 721 -2.22 23.83 -58.41
C GLN A 721 -2.17 23.78 -56.88
N ARG A 722 -3.17 23.16 -56.24
CA ARG A 722 -3.34 23.15 -54.78
C ARG A 722 -3.11 21.79 -54.15
N ILE A 723 -3.08 20.72 -54.94
CA ILE A 723 -2.89 19.33 -54.50
C ILE A 723 -1.90 18.64 -55.45
N ASN A 724 -0.85 18.03 -54.91
CA ASN A 724 0.04 17.15 -55.66
C ASN A 724 -0.35 15.69 -55.42
N LEU A 725 -0.63 14.94 -56.50
CA LEU A 725 -1.03 13.53 -56.43
C LEU A 725 0.07 12.58 -55.90
N GLU A 726 1.31 13.03 -55.80
CA GLU A 726 2.44 12.29 -55.22
C GLU A 726 2.99 12.93 -53.94
N GLY A 727 2.37 14.03 -53.47
CA GLY A 727 2.79 14.81 -52.32
C GLY A 727 1.88 14.66 -51.09
N PRO A 728 2.23 15.31 -49.97
CA PRO A 728 1.37 15.37 -48.79
C PRO A 728 0.09 16.21 -49.03
N ILE A 729 -0.97 15.96 -48.26
CA ILE A 729 -2.23 16.71 -48.34
C ILE A 729 -2.13 17.99 -47.47
N PRO A 730 -2.57 19.17 -47.96
CA PRO A 730 -2.65 20.38 -47.14
C PRO A 730 -3.59 20.21 -45.94
N ALA A 731 -3.07 20.47 -44.73
CA ALA A 731 -3.71 20.12 -43.46
C ALA A 731 -5.05 20.82 -43.12
N HIS A 732 -5.50 21.77 -43.94
CA HIS A 732 -6.73 22.56 -43.72
C HIS A 732 -7.93 22.05 -44.54
N LEU A 733 -7.75 21.03 -45.38
CA LEU A 733 -8.76 20.57 -46.35
C LEU A 733 -9.51 19.31 -45.92
N LEU A 734 -9.34 18.87 -44.68
CA LEU A 734 -9.79 17.56 -44.21
C LEU A 734 -11.00 17.65 -43.27
N GLY A 735 -11.80 18.71 -43.37
CA GLY A 735 -13.08 18.80 -42.66
C GLY A 735 -12.99 19.02 -41.15
N ASN A 736 -11.77 19.20 -40.61
CA ASN A 736 -11.50 19.33 -39.19
C ASN A 736 -10.29 20.25 -38.96
N MET A 737 -10.31 21.06 -37.89
CA MET A 737 -9.27 22.04 -37.54
C MET A 737 -7.84 21.44 -37.47
N TRP A 738 -7.73 20.17 -37.10
CA TRP A 738 -6.46 19.45 -36.93
C TRP A 738 -6.25 18.34 -37.96
N ALA A 739 -7.21 18.10 -38.85
CA ALA A 739 -7.21 16.93 -39.73
C ALA A 739 -7.01 15.61 -38.99
N GLN A 740 -7.56 15.51 -37.77
CA GLN A 740 -7.51 14.29 -36.97
C GLN A 740 -8.54 13.26 -37.43
N THR A 741 -9.68 13.73 -37.93
CA THR A 741 -10.79 12.96 -38.49
C THR A 741 -11.26 13.67 -39.75
N TRP A 742 -11.66 12.91 -40.77
CA TRP A 742 -11.87 13.39 -42.14
C TRP A 742 -13.32 13.17 -42.61
N SER A 743 -14.22 12.70 -41.75
CA SER A 743 -15.55 12.31 -42.22
C SER A 743 -16.44 13.48 -42.63
N ASN A 744 -16.07 14.72 -42.28
CA ASN A 744 -16.76 15.94 -42.71
C ASN A 744 -16.53 16.30 -44.19
N ILE A 745 -15.58 15.65 -44.88
CA ILE A 745 -15.41 15.76 -46.34
C ILE A 745 -16.01 14.57 -47.10
N TYR A 746 -16.88 13.79 -46.45
CA TYR A 746 -17.50 12.61 -47.05
C TYR A 746 -18.23 12.89 -48.37
N ASP A 747 -18.86 14.05 -48.49
CA ASP A 747 -19.49 14.54 -49.73
C ASP A 747 -18.52 14.63 -50.91
N LEU A 748 -17.23 14.92 -50.68
CA LEU A 748 -16.21 14.99 -51.72
C LEU A 748 -15.67 13.62 -52.13
N VAL A 749 -15.74 12.66 -51.21
CA VAL A 749 -15.04 11.36 -51.30
C VAL A 749 -16.00 10.16 -51.28
N VAL A 750 -17.30 10.40 -51.46
CA VAL A 750 -18.30 9.32 -51.49
C VAL A 750 -17.98 8.30 -52.60
N PRO A 751 -17.78 7.02 -52.26
CA PRO A 751 -17.49 5.97 -53.25
C PRO A 751 -18.57 5.82 -54.31
N PHE A 752 -19.83 5.75 -53.88
CA PHE A 752 -21.00 5.57 -54.74
C PHE A 752 -22.03 6.70 -54.48
N PRO A 753 -21.95 7.82 -55.21
CA PRO A 753 -22.85 8.97 -55.03
C PRO A 753 -24.33 8.66 -55.33
N SER A 754 -24.61 7.60 -56.09
CA SER A 754 -25.95 7.14 -56.45
C SER A 754 -26.69 6.42 -55.32
N ALA A 755 -25.97 5.95 -54.29
CA ALA A 755 -26.57 5.27 -53.15
C ALA A 755 -27.20 6.27 -52.16
N PRO A 756 -28.25 5.88 -51.40
CA PRO A 756 -28.88 6.74 -50.41
C PRO A 756 -27.90 7.28 -49.35
N LYS A 757 -28.06 8.55 -48.96
CA LYS A 757 -27.25 9.19 -47.92
C LYS A 757 -27.52 8.53 -46.55
N MET A 758 -26.46 8.29 -45.77
CA MET A 758 -26.55 7.68 -44.44
C MET A 758 -26.59 8.68 -43.28
N ASP A 759 -26.34 9.97 -43.53
CA ASP A 759 -26.31 10.97 -42.48
C ASP A 759 -27.71 11.17 -41.88
N ALA A 760 -27.85 10.83 -40.59
CA ALA A 760 -29.09 10.93 -39.86
C ALA A 760 -29.43 12.37 -39.42
N THR A 761 -28.54 13.34 -39.59
CA THR A 761 -28.68 14.70 -39.05
C THR A 761 -29.97 15.39 -39.52
N GLU A 762 -30.28 15.36 -40.81
CA GLU A 762 -31.53 15.94 -41.34
C GLU A 762 -32.77 15.26 -40.76
N ALA A 763 -32.72 13.93 -40.59
CA ALA A 763 -33.80 13.16 -40.00
C ALA A 763 -34.00 13.49 -38.51
N MET A 764 -32.90 13.62 -37.75
CA MET A 764 -32.92 14.02 -36.33
C MET A 764 -33.57 15.40 -36.16
N ILE A 765 -33.14 16.39 -36.95
CA ILE A 765 -33.70 17.75 -36.89
C ILE A 765 -35.19 17.73 -37.27
N LYS A 766 -35.57 17.05 -38.36
CA LYS A 766 -36.96 16.96 -38.82
C LYS A 766 -37.88 16.27 -37.81
N GLN A 767 -37.35 15.32 -37.04
CA GLN A 767 -38.08 14.59 -36.01
C GLN A 767 -38.06 15.28 -34.64
N GLY A 768 -37.48 16.49 -34.53
CA GLY A 768 -37.43 17.25 -33.29
C GLY A 768 -36.55 16.63 -32.21
N TRP A 769 -35.42 16.01 -32.60
CA TRP A 769 -34.43 15.53 -31.64
C TRP A 769 -33.80 16.70 -30.87
N THR A 770 -33.43 16.42 -29.63
CA THR A 770 -32.78 17.37 -28.71
C THR A 770 -31.52 16.72 -28.12
N PRO A 771 -30.56 17.50 -27.59
CA PRO A 771 -29.42 16.95 -26.86
C PRO A 771 -29.84 15.94 -25.78
N ARG A 772 -30.85 16.28 -24.97
CA ARG A 772 -31.38 15.39 -23.94
C ARG A 772 -31.86 14.05 -24.51
N ARG A 773 -32.59 14.06 -25.64
CA ARG A 773 -33.03 12.82 -26.31
C ARG A 773 -31.85 11.97 -26.76
N MET A 774 -30.78 12.58 -27.28
CA MET A 774 -29.58 11.84 -27.72
C MET A 774 -28.94 11.06 -26.57
N PHE A 775 -28.84 11.67 -25.39
CA PHE A 775 -28.35 10.99 -24.18
C PHE A 775 -29.35 9.96 -23.65
N GLU A 776 -30.66 10.19 -23.77
CA GLU A 776 -31.68 9.20 -23.40
C GLU A 776 -31.58 7.94 -24.27
N GLU A 777 -31.37 8.08 -25.58
CA GLU A 777 -31.14 6.94 -26.47
C GLU A 777 -29.84 6.20 -26.15
N ALA A 778 -28.76 6.93 -25.82
CA ALA A 778 -27.52 6.30 -25.34
C ALA A 778 -27.77 5.50 -24.06
N ASN A 779 -28.44 6.08 -23.07
CA ASN A 779 -28.82 5.39 -21.83
C ASN A 779 -29.67 4.14 -22.10
N ASN A 780 -30.62 4.21 -23.03
CA ASN A 780 -31.43 3.06 -23.44
C ASN A 780 -30.57 1.95 -24.08
N PHE A 781 -29.56 2.31 -24.87
CA PHE A 781 -28.61 1.35 -25.42
C PHE A 781 -27.90 0.58 -24.30
N PHE A 782 -27.32 1.26 -23.31
CA PHE A 782 -26.65 0.62 -22.17
C PHE A 782 -27.60 -0.31 -21.38
N ILE A 783 -28.82 0.17 -21.08
CA ILE A 783 -29.85 -0.65 -20.41
C ILE A 783 -30.21 -1.88 -21.25
N SER A 784 -30.27 -1.76 -22.57
CA SER A 784 -30.54 -2.88 -23.48
C SER A 784 -29.52 -4.00 -23.33
N LEU A 785 -28.26 -3.69 -23.01
CA LEU A 785 -27.21 -4.67 -22.74
C LEU A 785 -27.30 -5.28 -21.33
N GLY A 786 -28.17 -4.76 -20.47
CA GLY A 786 -28.22 -5.14 -19.05
C GLY A 786 -27.19 -4.42 -18.19
N LEU A 787 -26.65 -3.31 -18.70
CA LEU A 787 -25.79 -2.41 -17.93
C LEU A 787 -26.65 -1.42 -17.11
N LEU A 788 -25.98 -0.57 -16.33
CA LEU A 788 -26.64 0.27 -15.34
C LEU A 788 -27.29 1.50 -15.99
N PRO A 789 -28.54 1.88 -15.63
CA PRO A 789 -29.07 3.18 -16.00
C PRO A 789 -28.30 4.30 -15.28
N VAL A 790 -28.12 5.45 -15.93
CA VAL A 790 -27.57 6.63 -15.23
C VAL A 790 -28.53 7.13 -14.14
N PRO A 791 -28.02 7.64 -13.01
CA PRO A 791 -28.88 8.05 -11.89
C PRO A 791 -29.72 9.29 -12.21
N PRO A 792 -30.83 9.54 -11.49
CA PRO A 792 -31.63 10.76 -11.68
C PRO A 792 -30.82 12.07 -11.52
N GLU A 793 -29.80 12.05 -10.67
CA GLU A 793 -28.90 13.19 -10.42
C GLU A 793 -28.08 13.59 -11.66
N PHE A 794 -27.69 12.62 -12.50
CA PHE A 794 -26.99 12.86 -13.77
C PHE A 794 -27.78 13.82 -14.66
N TRP A 795 -29.08 13.58 -14.82
CA TRP A 795 -29.97 14.41 -15.66
C TRP A 795 -30.19 15.80 -15.09
N LYS A 796 -30.13 15.94 -13.77
CA LYS A 796 -30.35 17.21 -13.07
C LYS A 796 -29.13 18.13 -13.12
N LYS A 797 -27.92 17.55 -13.09
CA LYS A 797 -26.68 18.30 -12.88
C LYS A 797 -25.77 18.40 -14.11
N SER A 798 -25.95 17.54 -15.11
CA SER A 798 -25.12 17.58 -16.34
C SER A 798 -25.39 18.82 -17.20
N MET A 799 -24.37 19.28 -17.91
CA MET A 799 -24.47 20.34 -18.92
C MET A 799 -24.45 19.68 -20.30
N LEU A 800 -25.64 19.34 -20.80
CA LEU A 800 -25.81 18.59 -22.07
C LEU A 800 -25.98 19.49 -23.29
N GLU A 801 -25.98 20.81 -23.11
CA GLU A 801 -26.04 21.80 -24.19
C GLU A 801 -25.36 23.10 -23.73
N LYS A 802 -24.96 23.95 -24.69
CA LYS A 802 -24.31 25.22 -24.39
C LYS A 802 -25.30 26.18 -23.70
N PRO A 803 -24.98 26.75 -22.53
CA PRO A 803 -25.84 27.73 -21.87
C PRO A 803 -26.07 28.97 -22.76
N THR A 804 -27.29 29.53 -22.70
CA THR A 804 -27.69 30.74 -23.44
C THR A 804 -27.77 31.99 -22.56
N ASP A 805 -27.37 31.89 -21.30
CA ASP A 805 -27.43 32.94 -20.28
C ASP A 805 -26.18 33.83 -20.22
N GLY A 806 -25.29 33.72 -21.21
CA GLY A 806 -24.09 34.56 -21.34
C GLY A 806 -22.87 34.06 -20.58
N ARG A 807 -22.93 32.89 -19.91
CA ARG A 807 -21.76 32.28 -19.28
C ARG A 807 -20.78 31.72 -20.29
N GLU A 808 -19.49 31.86 -20.00
CA GLU A 808 -18.42 31.19 -20.73
C GLU A 808 -18.16 29.80 -20.13
N VAL A 809 -17.94 28.81 -21.00
CA VAL A 809 -17.78 27.40 -20.62
C VAL A 809 -16.71 26.74 -21.46
N VAL A 810 -16.09 25.69 -20.93
CA VAL A 810 -15.24 24.79 -21.72
C VAL A 810 -16.15 23.84 -22.50
N CYS A 811 -16.32 24.04 -23.80
CA CYS A 811 -17.29 23.26 -24.58
C CYS A 811 -16.85 21.82 -24.91
N HIS A 812 -15.54 21.54 -24.92
CA HIS A 812 -15.00 20.22 -25.23
C HIS A 812 -15.67 19.13 -24.38
N ALA A 813 -16.19 18.09 -25.01
CA ALA A 813 -16.92 17.01 -24.34
C ALA A 813 -16.06 16.35 -23.25
N SER A 814 -16.66 16.10 -22.09
CA SER A 814 -16.04 15.33 -21.02
C SER A 814 -17.04 14.75 -20.03
N ALA A 815 -16.70 13.59 -19.47
CA ALA A 815 -17.42 12.91 -18.40
C ALA A 815 -16.68 13.02 -17.06
N TRP A 816 -17.44 13.15 -15.97
CA TRP A 816 -16.93 13.48 -14.64
C TRP A 816 -17.46 12.52 -13.57
N ASP A 817 -16.54 11.92 -12.80
CA ASP A 817 -16.82 11.23 -11.54
C ASP A 817 -16.54 12.20 -10.38
N PHE A 818 -17.52 12.37 -9.49
CA PHE A 818 -17.39 13.21 -8.30
C PHE A 818 -16.96 12.41 -7.07
N PHE A 819 -16.53 11.16 -7.26
CA PHE A 819 -15.92 10.26 -6.28
C PHE A 819 -16.81 9.85 -5.10
N ASN A 820 -18.06 10.29 -5.02
CA ASN A 820 -18.99 9.89 -3.94
C ASN A 820 -19.83 8.63 -4.27
N GLY A 821 -19.66 8.04 -5.46
CA GLY A 821 -20.38 6.84 -5.89
C GLY A 821 -21.85 7.05 -6.30
N SER A 822 -22.28 8.31 -6.44
CA SER A 822 -23.66 8.69 -6.78
C SER A 822 -23.77 9.82 -7.82
N ASP A 823 -22.85 10.78 -7.81
CA ASP A 823 -22.87 11.96 -8.68
C ASP A 823 -21.89 11.75 -9.85
N PHE A 824 -22.45 11.64 -11.04
CA PHE A 824 -21.73 11.50 -12.30
C PHE A 824 -22.35 12.47 -13.30
N ARG A 825 -21.53 13.19 -14.08
CA ARG A 825 -22.01 14.25 -14.98
C ARG A 825 -21.30 14.24 -16.32
N ILE A 826 -21.98 14.73 -17.36
CA ILE A 826 -21.38 15.03 -18.66
C ILE A 826 -21.45 16.54 -18.92
N LYS A 827 -20.37 17.09 -19.45
CA LYS A 827 -20.27 18.48 -19.94
C LYS A 827 -19.97 18.48 -21.43
N GLN A 828 -20.97 18.74 -22.26
CA GLN A 828 -20.86 18.79 -23.71
C GLN A 828 -21.74 19.89 -24.30
N CYS A 829 -21.18 20.72 -25.20
CA CYS A 829 -21.95 21.69 -25.98
C CYS A 829 -22.65 21.01 -27.19
N THR A 830 -23.55 20.07 -26.91
CA THR A 830 -24.14 19.17 -27.91
C THR A 830 -24.98 19.91 -28.95
N SER A 831 -24.69 19.63 -30.22
CA SER A 831 -25.49 19.99 -31.38
C SER A 831 -26.31 18.79 -31.86
N VAL A 832 -27.48 19.02 -32.46
CA VAL A 832 -28.30 17.93 -33.01
C VAL A 832 -27.72 17.45 -34.34
N SER A 833 -26.78 16.51 -34.26
CA SER A 833 -26.11 15.89 -35.41
C SER A 833 -25.80 14.41 -35.15
N MET A 834 -25.54 13.66 -36.23
CA MET A 834 -25.09 12.27 -36.12
C MET A 834 -23.71 12.15 -35.44
N GLU A 835 -22.82 13.13 -35.66
CA GLU A 835 -21.50 13.19 -35.00
C GLU A 835 -21.65 13.31 -33.49
N ASP A 836 -22.47 14.24 -33.01
CA ASP A 836 -22.67 14.45 -31.59
C ASP A 836 -23.51 13.34 -30.94
N LEU A 837 -24.31 12.60 -31.71
CA LEU A 837 -24.96 11.37 -31.24
C LEU A 837 -23.92 10.29 -30.91
N VAL A 838 -22.89 10.17 -31.74
CA VAL A 838 -21.75 9.27 -31.48
C VAL A 838 -20.95 9.73 -30.26
N VAL A 839 -20.66 11.03 -30.15
CA VAL A 839 -19.97 11.59 -28.98
C VAL A 839 -20.80 11.38 -27.70
N ALA A 840 -22.13 11.54 -27.74
CA ALA A 840 -22.98 11.28 -26.59
C ALA A 840 -22.87 9.82 -26.09
N HIS A 841 -22.74 8.84 -27.00
CA HIS A 841 -22.50 7.44 -26.63
C HIS A 841 -21.08 7.23 -26.07
N HIS A 842 -20.09 7.93 -26.63
CA HIS A 842 -18.72 7.91 -26.12
C HIS A 842 -18.66 8.35 -24.65
N GLU A 843 -19.18 9.53 -24.35
CA GLU A 843 -19.17 10.10 -22.99
C GLU A 843 -20.01 9.26 -22.02
N MET A 844 -21.14 8.70 -22.48
CA MET A 844 -21.95 7.80 -21.65
C MET A 844 -21.23 6.48 -21.32
N GLY A 845 -20.28 6.04 -22.16
CA GLY A 845 -19.41 4.91 -21.85
C GLY A 845 -18.48 5.18 -20.67
N HIS A 846 -17.98 6.41 -20.54
CA HIS A 846 -17.21 6.81 -19.37
C HIS A 846 -18.08 6.78 -18.10
N ILE A 847 -19.29 7.35 -18.14
CA ILE A 847 -20.24 7.30 -17.02
C ILE A 847 -20.57 5.85 -16.65
N GLN A 848 -20.73 4.97 -17.64
CA GLN A 848 -20.97 3.56 -17.41
C GLN A 848 -19.79 2.89 -16.69
N TYR A 849 -18.55 3.23 -17.04
CA TYR A 849 -17.35 2.73 -16.35
C TYR A 849 -17.32 3.23 -14.90
N PHE A 850 -17.58 4.53 -14.68
CA PHE A 850 -17.66 5.15 -13.35
C PHE A 850 -18.61 4.39 -12.42
N MET A 851 -19.82 4.13 -12.91
CA MET A 851 -20.84 3.42 -12.14
C MET A 851 -20.47 1.96 -11.82
N GLN A 852 -19.68 1.30 -12.66
CA GLN A 852 -19.33 -0.12 -12.48
C GLN A 852 -18.26 -0.30 -11.39
N TYR A 853 -17.24 0.55 -11.35
CA TYR A 853 -16.15 0.43 -10.37
C TYR A 853 -16.36 1.25 -9.10
N LYS A 854 -17.49 1.97 -8.94
CA LYS A 854 -17.74 2.90 -7.83
C LYS A 854 -17.62 2.32 -6.42
N HIS A 855 -17.61 0.99 -6.30
CA HIS A 855 -17.49 0.25 -5.05
C HIS A 855 -16.02 -0.05 -4.68
N LEU A 856 -15.08 0.16 -5.59
CA LEU A 856 -13.65 0.00 -5.33
C LEU A 856 -13.11 1.20 -4.52
N PRO A 857 -11.98 1.02 -3.82
CA PRO A 857 -11.20 2.14 -3.30
C PRO A 857 -10.91 3.15 -4.40
N VAL A 858 -10.91 4.44 -4.06
CA VAL A 858 -10.73 5.55 -4.99
C VAL A 858 -9.45 5.40 -5.83
N THR A 859 -8.40 4.81 -5.25
CA THR A 859 -7.11 4.49 -5.90
C THR A 859 -7.26 3.57 -7.12
N PHE A 860 -8.34 2.78 -7.20
CA PHE A 860 -8.63 1.87 -8.32
C PHE A 860 -9.81 2.30 -9.20
N ARG A 861 -10.39 3.48 -8.98
CA ARG A 861 -11.50 4.01 -9.79
C ARG A 861 -10.98 4.66 -11.07
N GLU A 862 -10.33 3.84 -11.89
CA GLU A 862 -9.80 4.19 -13.20
C GLU A 862 -10.07 3.02 -14.17
N GLY A 863 -9.89 3.24 -15.47
CA GLY A 863 -9.91 2.13 -16.44
C GLY A 863 -8.72 1.20 -16.22
N ALA A 864 -8.81 -0.06 -16.69
CA ALA A 864 -7.72 -1.03 -16.51
C ALA A 864 -6.38 -0.51 -17.06
N ASN A 865 -6.44 0.29 -18.14
CA ASN A 865 -5.47 1.32 -18.48
C ASN A 865 -6.25 2.50 -19.13
N PRO A 866 -5.62 3.66 -19.40
CA PRO A 866 -6.34 4.80 -19.96
C PRO A 866 -7.07 4.54 -21.29
N GLY A 867 -6.56 3.65 -22.13
CA GLY A 867 -7.19 3.31 -23.41
C GLY A 867 -8.49 2.50 -23.28
N PHE A 868 -8.66 1.73 -22.20
CA PHE A 868 -9.93 1.05 -21.92
C PHE A 868 -11.07 2.05 -21.72
N HIS A 869 -10.80 3.15 -21.01
CA HIS A 869 -11.80 4.17 -20.73
C HIS A 869 -12.36 4.78 -22.02
N GLU A 870 -11.47 5.10 -22.96
CA GLU A 870 -11.79 5.62 -24.30
C GLU A 870 -12.50 4.58 -25.18
N ALA A 871 -12.07 3.32 -25.11
CA ALA A 871 -12.62 2.26 -25.95
C ALA A 871 -14.07 1.90 -25.61
N ILE A 872 -14.45 1.87 -24.32
CA ILE A 872 -15.81 1.47 -23.92
C ILE A 872 -16.86 2.40 -24.52
N GLY A 873 -16.61 3.71 -24.51
CA GLY A 873 -17.49 4.70 -25.15
C GLY A 873 -17.63 4.45 -26.65
N ASP A 874 -16.53 4.16 -27.32
CA ASP A 874 -16.50 4.00 -28.77
C ASP A 874 -17.07 2.67 -29.27
N VAL A 875 -16.96 1.58 -28.50
CA VAL A 875 -17.46 0.25 -28.90
C VAL A 875 -18.96 0.29 -29.20
N LEU A 876 -19.73 1.01 -28.38
CA LEU A 876 -21.17 1.12 -28.57
C LEU A 876 -21.50 2.02 -29.76
N ALA A 877 -20.75 3.12 -29.92
CA ALA A 877 -20.88 3.99 -31.08
C ALA A 877 -20.69 3.24 -32.42
N LEU A 878 -19.85 2.19 -32.47
CA LEU A 878 -19.71 1.34 -33.66
C LEU A 878 -21.01 0.61 -34.02
N SER A 879 -21.76 0.11 -33.03
CA SER A 879 -23.06 -0.54 -33.26
C SER A 879 -24.16 0.48 -33.56
N VAL A 880 -24.18 1.61 -32.85
CA VAL A 880 -25.15 2.70 -33.05
C VAL A 880 -25.07 3.30 -34.44
N SER A 881 -23.86 3.40 -34.99
CA SER A 881 -23.63 3.95 -36.33
C SER A 881 -24.08 3.02 -37.45
N THR A 882 -24.43 1.76 -37.17
CA THR A 882 -24.84 0.82 -38.22
C THR A 882 -26.17 1.23 -38.85
N PRO A 883 -26.34 1.05 -40.17
CA PRO A 883 -27.63 1.33 -40.82
C PRO A 883 -28.80 0.57 -40.18
N LYS A 884 -28.55 -0.67 -39.74
CA LYS A 884 -29.51 -1.50 -39.02
C LYS A 884 -30.00 -0.83 -37.73
N HIS A 885 -29.09 -0.30 -36.91
CA HIS A 885 -29.44 0.37 -35.67
C HIS A 885 -30.17 1.68 -35.94
N LEU A 886 -29.61 2.54 -36.81
CA LEU A 886 -30.22 3.82 -37.18
C LEU A 886 -31.62 3.66 -37.77
N HIS A 887 -31.87 2.58 -38.53
CA HIS A 887 -33.21 2.23 -39.00
C HIS A 887 -34.15 1.89 -37.84
N SER A 888 -33.70 1.09 -36.87
CA SER A 888 -34.51 0.69 -35.71
C SER A 888 -34.98 1.87 -34.84
N ILE A 889 -34.22 2.96 -34.82
CA ILE A 889 -34.55 4.22 -34.13
C ILE A 889 -35.17 5.28 -35.06
N ASN A 890 -35.68 4.87 -36.25
CA ASN A 890 -36.33 5.70 -37.26
C ASN A 890 -35.47 6.83 -37.84
N LEU A 891 -34.14 6.76 -37.75
CA LEU A 891 -33.24 7.75 -38.36
C LEU A 891 -32.88 7.43 -39.82
N LEU A 892 -33.02 6.17 -40.24
CA LEU A 892 -32.91 5.75 -41.65
C LEU A 892 -34.18 5.04 -42.13
N SER A 893 -34.49 5.14 -43.42
CA SER A 893 -35.70 4.56 -44.03
C SER A 893 -35.59 3.07 -44.38
N SER A 894 -34.38 2.51 -44.41
CA SER A 894 -34.10 1.09 -44.65
C SER A 894 -32.90 0.67 -43.79
N ASP A 895 -32.88 -0.59 -43.39
CA ASP A 895 -31.80 -1.27 -42.65
C ASP A 895 -30.53 -1.52 -43.48
N GLY A 896 -30.49 -1.09 -44.75
CA GLY A 896 -29.32 -1.18 -45.63
C GLY A 896 -29.20 -2.52 -46.35
N GLY A 897 -27.97 -2.88 -46.75
CA GLY A 897 -27.64 -4.20 -47.31
C GLY A 897 -27.24 -4.25 -48.78
N SER A 898 -27.14 -3.12 -49.48
CA SER A 898 -26.48 -3.10 -50.79
C SER A 898 -24.96 -2.96 -50.65
N TYR A 899 -24.21 -3.58 -51.56
CA TYR A 899 -22.74 -3.47 -51.59
C TYR A 899 -22.28 -2.00 -51.65
N GLU A 900 -22.97 -1.16 -52.42
CA GLU A 900 -22.64 0.27 -52.53
C GLU A 900 -22.84 1.01 -51.20
N GLN A 901 -23.91 0.70 -50.46
CA GLN A 901 -24.18 1.28 -49.14
C GLN A 901 -23.14 0.83 -48.11
N ASP A 902 -22.74 -0.44 -48.13
CA ASP A 902 -21.74 -0.97 -47.19
C ASP A 902 -20.36 -0.33 -47.41
N ILE A 903 -19.93 -0.16 -48.66
CA ILE A 903 -18.66 0.54 -48.95
C ILE A 903 -18.74 2.02 -48.58
N ASN A 904 -19.88 2.66 -48.85
CA ASN A 904 -20.14 4.03 -48.43
C ASN A 904 -20.07 4.18 -46.89
N PHE A 905 -20.67 3.25 -46.15
CA PHE A 905 -20.61 3.17 -44.68
C PHE A 905 -19.18 3.02 -44.18
N LEU A 906 -18.48 2.00 -44.66
CA LEU A 906 -17.10 1.74 -44.27
C LEU A 906 -16.20 2.94 -44.59
N MET A 907 -16.38 3.61 -45.73
CA MET A 907 -15.63 4.83 -46.05
C MET A 907 -15.88 5.94 -45.01
N LYS A 908 -17.15 6.21 -44.66
CA LYS A 908 -17.50 7.21 -43.64
C LYS A 908 -16.82 6.90 -42.31
N ILE A 909 -16.87 5.64 -41.85
CA ILE A 909 -16.23 5.22 -40.60
C ILE A 909 -14.70 5.27 -40.70
N ALA A 910 -14.10 4.90 -41.84
CA ALA A 910 -12.65 4.91 -42.04
C ALA A 910 -12.08 6.34 -42.03
N LEU A 911 -12.81 7.30 -42.59
CA LEU A 911 -12.44 8.72 -42.53
C LEU A 911 -12.34 9.23 -41.10
N ASP A 912 -13.03 8.63 -40.13
CA ASP A 912 -12.83 8.93 -38.71
C ASP A 912 -11.79 8.00 -38.08
N LYS A 913 -12.05 6.70 -38.07
CA LYS A 913 -11.30 5.72 -37.27
C LYS A 913 -9.91 5.44 -37.82
N ILE A 914 -9.72 5.37 -39.14
CA ILE A 914 -8.41 5.09 -39.75
C ILE A 914 -7.58 6.36 -39.88
N ALA A 915 -8.18 7.49 -40.26
CA ALA A 915 -7.48 8.76 -40.37
C ALA A 915 -6.89 9.25 -39.03
N PHE A 916 -7.54 8.87 -37.93
CA PHE A 916 -7.15 9.28 -36.58
C PHE A 916 -5.96 8.51 -36.00
N ILE A 917 -5.68 7.29 -36.47
CA ILE A 917 -4.56 6.46 -35.99
C ILE A 917 -3.20 7.17 -36.12
N PRO A 918 -2.77 7.66 -37.29
CA PRO A 918 -1.49 8.36 -37.40
C PRO A 918 -1.47 9.68 -36.63
N PHE A 919 -2.62 10.38 -36.50
CA PHE A 919 -2.70 11.59 -35.69
C PHE A 919 -2.50 11.30 -34.21
N SER A 920 -3.22 10.32 -33.67
CA SER A 920 -3.14 9.98 -32.26
C SER A 920 -1.77 9.42 -31.86
N TYR A 921 -1.13 8.70 -32.77
CA TYR A 921 0.24 8.24 -32.57
C TYR A 921 1.24 9.39 -32.51
N LEU A 922 1.20 10.32 -33.47
CA LEU A 922 2.22 11.37 -33.57
C LEU A 922 2.17 12.40 -32.45
N VAL A 923 1.00 12.64 -31.85
CA VAL A 923 0.84 13.67 -30.80
C VAL A 923 1.71 13.35 -29.59
N ASP A 924 1.67 12.10 -29.11
CA ASP A 924 2.48 11.69 -27.97
C ASP A 924 3.90 11.30 -28.36
N GLN A 925 4.16 10.84 -29.58
CA GLN A 925 5.54 10.76 -30.08
C GLN A 925 6.23 12.13 -30.06
N TRP A 926 5.50 13.22 -30.40
CA TRP A 926 6.03 14.57 -30.27
C TRP A 926 6.22 14.96 -28.79
N ARG A 927 5.21 14.77 -27.93
CA ARG A 927 5.30 15.16 -26.52
C ARG A 927 6.34 14.39 -25.74
N TRP A 928 6.47 13.08 -25.95
CA TRP A 928 7.50 12.26 -25.31
C TRP A 928 8.90 12.77 -25.67
N ARG A 929 9.13 13.09 -26.95
CA ARG A 929 10.41 13.67 -27.40
C ARG A 929 10.62 15.12 -26.91
N VAL A 930 9.56 15.85 -26.54
CA VAL A 930 9.69 17.14 -25.86
C VAL A 930 10.07 16.93 -24.39
N PHE A 931 9.44 15.99 -23.71
CA PHE A 931 9.70 15.69 -22.31
C PHE A 931 11.08 15.07 -22.08
N ASP A 932 11.56 14.21 -22.98
CA ASP A 932 12.91 13.62 -22.89
C ASP A 932 14.03 14.58 -23.32
N GLY A 933 13.68 15.74 -23.89
CA GLY A 933 14.61 16.78 -24.34
C GLY A 933 15.14 16.64 -25.77
N SER A 934 14.71 15.62 -26.54
CA SER A 934 15.07 15.44 -27.95
C SER A 934 14.51 16.53 -28.87
N ILE A 935 13.42 17.18 -28.46
CA ILE A 935 12.81 18.35 -29.10
C ILE A 935 12.83 19.50 -28.07
N THR A 936 13.48 20.59 -28.44
CA THR A 936 13.62 21.79 -27.63
C THR A 936 12.70 22.90 -28.12
N LYS A 937 12.61 24.00 -27.36
CA LYS A 937 11.76 25.16 -27.73
C LYS A 937 12.12 25.76 -29.09
N GLU A 938 13.37 25.61 -29.54
CA GLU A 938 13.86 26.11 -30.83
C GLU A 938 13.32 25.30 -32.02
N ASN A 939 12.89 24.05 -31.81
CA ASN A 939 12.44 23.16 -32.89
C ASN A 939 11.06 22.51 -32.65
N TYR A 940 10.32 22.93 -31.62
CA TYR A 940 8.95 22.45 -31.33
C TYR A 940 8.07 22.33 -32.57
N ASN A 941 7.93 23.43 -33.32
CA ASN A 941 7.02 23.48 -34.45
C ASN A 941 7.58 22.76 -35.68
N GLN A 942 8.89 22.82 -35.89
CA GLN A 942 9.54 22.10 -36.98
C GLN A 942 9.34 20.59 -36.82
N GLU A 943 9.65 20.04 -35.65
CA GLU A 943 9.54 18.61 -35.37
C GLU A 943 8.08 18.14 -35.36
N TRP A 944 7.15 18.99 -34.92
CA TRP A 944 5.71 18.72 -35.10
C TRP A 944 5.35 18.49 -36.56
N TRP A 945 5.79 19.37 -37.46
CA TRP A 945 5.52 19.21 -38.90
C TRP A 945 6.29 18.07 -39.55
N SER A 946 7.51 17.76 -39.10
CA SER A 946 8.24 16.55 -39.49
C SER A 946 7.44 15.29 -39.17
N LEU A 947 6.82 15.22 -38.00
CA LEU A 947 5.99 14.07 -37.59
C LEU A 947 4.64 14.04 -38.31
N ARG A 948 3.99 15.20 -38.52
CA ARG A 948 2.76 15.32 -39.35
C ARG A 948 3.00 14.83 -40.76
N LEU A 949 4.14 15.16 -41.36
CA LEU A 949 4.54 14.67 -42.68
C LEU A 949 4.85 13.18 -42.63
N LYS A 950 5.67 12.71 -41.67
CA LYS A 950 6.09 11.31 -41.56
C LYS A 950 4.94 10.34 -41.35
N TYR A 951 4.01 10.65 -40.46
CA TYR A 951 2.96 9.72 -40.04
C TYR A 951 1.65 9.93 -40.79
N GLN A 952 1.23 11.17 -41.01
CA GLN A 952 -0.04 11.44 -41.71
C GLN A 952 0.13 11.78 -43.20
N GLY A 953 1.31 12.16 -43.65
CA GLY A 953 1.47 12.67 -45.02
C GLY A 953 0.72 13.96 -45.24
N LEU A 954 0.78 14.87 -44.25
CA LEU A 954 0.18 16.19 -44.30
C LEU A 954 1.25 17.28 -44.31
N CYS A 955 0.99 18.37 -45.04
CA CYS A 955 1.85 19.55 -45.06
C CYS A 955 1.09 20.78 -44.52
N PRO A 956 1.80 21.75 -43.93
CA PRO A 956 1.19 23.02 -43.59
C PRO A 956 0.85 23.75 -44.89
N PRO A 957 -0.33 24.40 -44.97
CA PRO A 957 -0.72 25.11 -46.19
C PRO A 957 0.00 26.45 -46.40
N VAL A 958 0.68 26.92 -45.36
CA VAL A 958 1.54 28.11 -45.37
C VAL A 958 2.83 27.77 -44.64
N ALA A 959 3.95 28.34 -45.06
CA ALA A 959 5.21 28.22 -44.32
C ALA A 959 5.04 28.63 -42.84
N ARG A 960 5.64 27.85 -41.94
CA ARG A 960 5.61 28.10 -40.48
C ARG A 960 6.98 28.59 -40.02
N SER A 961 6.97 29.45 -39.02
CA SER A 961 8.13 30.07 -38.39
C SER A 961 8.40 29.48 -36.99
N GLN A 962 9.52 29.86 -36.37
CA GLN A 962 9.80 29.50 -34.97
C GLN A 962 8.86 30.19 -33.97
N ASP A 963 8.24 31.31 -34.35
CA ASP A 963 7.25 32.01 -33.53
C ASP A 963 5.89 31.29 -33.49
N ASP A 964 5.70 30.29 -34.35
CA ASP A 964 4.48 29.49 -34.40
C ASP A 964 4.58 28.29 -33.45
N PHE A 965 3.47 27.97 -32.78
CA PHE A 965 3.34 26.79 -31.92
C PHE A 965 2.02 26.08 -32.21
N ASP A 966 1.99 25.40 -33.36
CA ASP A 966 0.81 24.70 -33.86
C ASP A 966 0.30 23.58 -32.92
N PRO A 967 1.16 22.85 -32.17
CA PRO A 967 0.69 21.91 -31.14
C PRO A 967 -0.22 22.58 -30.10
N GLY A 968 0.11 23.80 -29.66
CA GLY A 968 -0.69 24.53 -28.65
C GLY A 968 -2.11 24.89 -29.12
N ALA A 969 -2.38 24.80 -30.42
CA ALA A 969 -3.71 25.01 -30.98
C ALA A 969 -4.63 23.77 -30.91
N LYS A 970 -4.19 22.68 -30.27
CA LYS A 970 -4.98 21.45 -30.01
C LYS A 970 -5.20 21.28 -28.51
N PHE A 971 -6.46 21.21 -28.06
CA PHE A 971 -6.90 21.21 -26.65
C PHE A 971 -6.02 20.39 -25.68
N HIS A 972 -5.68 19.16 -26.04
CA HIS A 972 -4.95 18.23 -25.16
C HIS A 972 -3.52 18.67 -24.82
N ILE A 973 -2.92 19.56 -25.61
CA ILE A 973 -1.58 20.11 -25.37
C ILE A 973 -1.61 21.15 -24.23
N PRO A 974 -2.35 22.27 -24.31
CA PRO A 974 -2.44 23.25 -23.22
C PRO A 974 -3.15 22.70 -21.98
N SER A 975 -4.04 21.70 -22.12
CA SER A 975 -4.76 21.09 -20.99
C SER A 975 -4.01 19.90 -20.38
N SER A 976 -2.79 19.58 -20.85
CA SER A 976 -1.95 18.52 -20.30
C SER A 976 -2.61 17.13 -20.22
N VAL A 977 -3.42 16.77 -21.23
CA VAL A 977 -4.12 15.47 -21.27
C VAL A 977 -3.34 14.48 -22.16
N PRO A 978 -2.84 13.33 -21.65
CA PRO A 978 -2.16 12.30 -22.46
C PRO A 978 -3.00 11.83 -23.66
N TYR A 979 -2.39 11.60 -24.82
CA TYR A 979 -3.11 11.36 -26.10
C TYR A 979 -3.06 9.90 -26.55
N ILE A 980 -2.06 9.13 -26.12
CA ILE A 980 -1.88 7.74 -26.53
C ILE A 980 -3.05 6.84 -26.08
N ARG A 981 -3.81 7.29 -25.08
CA ARG A 981 -5.11 6.71 -24.69
C ARG A 981 -6.06 6.55 -25.87
N TYR A 982 -6.09 7.53 -26.78
CA TYR A 982 -6.98 7.47 -27.94
C TYR A 982 -6.45 6.52 -29.02
N PHE A 983 -5.13 6.45 -29.23
CA PHE A 983 -4.54 5.45 -30.14
C PHE A 983 -4.91 4.04 -29.67
N VAL A 984 -4.63 3.74 -28.38
CA VAL A 984 -4.96 2.44 -27.78
C VAL A 984 -6.46 2.19 -27.84
N GLY A 985 -7.28 3.18 -27.46
CA GLY A 985 -8.73 3.10 -27.50
C GLY A 985 -9.28 2.77 -28.89
N PHE A 986 -8.68 3.32 -29.94
CA PHE A 986 -9.05 3.06 -31.35
C PHE A 986 -8.65 1.68 -31.84
N ILE A 987 -7.61 1.06 -31.28
CA ILE A 987 -7.27 -0.33 -31.58
C ILE A 987 -8.23 -1.28 -30.84
N ILE A 988 -8.30 -1.13 -29.52
CA ILE A 988 -8.96 -2.14 -28.68
C ILE A 988 -10.49 -2.08 -28.78
N GLN A 989 -11.08 -0.94 -29.19
CA GLN A 989 -12.53 -0.89 -29.45
C GLN A 989 -12.97 -1.90 -30.52
N PHE A 990 -12.15 -2.15 -31.55
CA PHE A 990 -12.48 -3.17 -32.56
C PHE A 990 -12.30 -4.59 -32.03
N GLN A 991 -11.29 -4.82 -31.17
CA GLN A 991 -11.14 -6.12 -30.50
C GLN A 991 -12.33 -6.41 -29.58
N PHE A 992 -12.78 -5.42 -28.82
CA PHE A 992 -13.96 -5.51 -27.99
C PHE A 992 -15.19 -5.75 -28.85
N HIS A 993 -15.42 -4.93 -29.88
CA HIS A 993 -16.55 -5.06 -30.78
C HIS A 993 -16.59 -6.47 -31.42
N GLU A 994 -15.48 -6.98 -31.96
CA GLU A 994 -15.42 -8.35 -32.51
C GLU A 994 -15.80 -9.42 -31.48
N ALA A 995 -15.27 -9.32 -30.26
CA ALA A 995 -15.57 -10.27 -29.20
C ALA A 995 -17.03 -10.20 -28.73
N LEU A 996 -17.60 -9.00 -28.63
CA LEU A 996 -18.98 -8.78 -28.21
C LEU A 996 -19.97 -9.19 -29.29
N CYS A 997 -19.65 -8.97 -30.57
CA CYS A 997 -20.42 -9.47 -31.70
C CYS A 997 -20.48 -11.00 -31.71
N LYS A 998 -19.34 -11.66 -31.46
CA LYS A 998 -19.29 -13.12 -31.28
C LYS A 998 -20.18 -13.56 -30.10
N ALA A 999 -20.15 -12.83 -28.98
CA ALA A 999 -20.97 -13.12 -27.81
C ALA A 999 -22.48 -12.90 -28.07
N ALA A 1000 -22.84 -11.90 -28.87
CA ALA A 1000 -24.20 -11.62 -29.32
C ALA A 1000 -24.71 -12.61 -30.39
N GLY A 1001 -23.87 -13.56 -30.82
CA GLY A 1001 -24.24 -14.55 -31.83
C GLY A 1001 -24.28 -14.02 -33.27
N HIS A 1002 -23.70 -12.84 -33.53
CA HIS A 1002 -23.66 -12.22 -34.86
C HIS A 1002 -23.04 -13.15 -35.91
N LYS A 1003 -23.60 -13.13 -37.12
CA LYS A 1003 -23.12 -13.87 -38.30
C LYS A 1003 -22.96 -12.88 -39.45
N GLY A 1004 -21.88 -13.04 -40.24
CA GLY A 1004 -21.59 -12.19 -41.38
C GLY A 1004 -20.45 -11.20 -41.11
N PRO A 1005 -20.29 -10.17 -41.97
CA PRO A 1005 -19.24 -9.17 -41.83
C PRO A 1005 -19.31 -8.44 -40.49
N LEU A 1006 -18.14 -8.16 -39.89
CA LEU A 1006 -18.06 -7.54 -38.58
C LEU A 1006 -18.71 -6.14 -38.54
N HIS A 1007 -18.55 -5.35 -39.60
CA HIS A 1007 -19.09 -3.98 -39.67
C HIS A 1007 -20.62 -3.88 -39.70
N GLN A 1008 -21.32 -4.99 -39.92
CA GLN A 1008 -22.79 -5.06 -39.88
C GLN A 1008 -23.32 -5.46 -38.49
N CYS A 1009 -22.43 -5.69 -37.52
CA CYS A 1009 -22.82 -6.12 -36.19
C CYS A 1009 -23.46 -4.99 -35.37
N ASP A 1010 -24.63 -5.27 -34.82
CA ASP A 1010 -25.28 -4.47 -33.79
C ASP A 1010 -25.44 -5.33 -32.52
N ILE A 1011 -24.83 -4.89 -31.41
CA ILE A 1011 -24.90 -5.58 -30.12
C ILE A 1011 -26.12 -5.19 -29.28
N PHE A 1012 -26.96 -4.26 -29.75
CA PHE A 1012 -28.18 -3.82 -29.04
C PHE A 1012 -29.00 -5.02 -28.54
N GLN A 1013 -29.48 -4.93 -27.29
CA GLN A 1013 -30.20 -5.99 -26.56
C GLN A 1013 -29.41 -7.26 -26.18
N SER A 1014 -28.12 -7.39 -26.52
CA SER A 1014 -27.30 -8.54 -26.14
C SER A 1014 -26.86 -8.48 -24.67
N LYS A 1015 -27.50 -9.28 -23.82
CA LYS A 1015 -27.16 -9.38 -22.39
C LYS A 1015 -25.80 -10.05 -22.17
N GLU A 1016 -25.43 -10.98 -23.04
CA GLU A 1016 -24.13 -11.66 -23.01
C GLU A 1016 -22.99 -10.68 -23.32
N ALA A 1017 -23.18 -9.78 -24.28
CA ALA A 1017 -22.21 -8.72 -24.56
C ALA A 1017 -22.10 -7.75 -23.37
N GLY A 1018 -23.24 -7.30 -22.84
CA GLY A 1018 -23.26 -6.44 -21.66
C GLY A 1018 -22.61 -7.07 -20.43
N LYS A 1019 -22.81 -8.37 -20.19
CA LYS A 1019 -22.15 -9.09 -19.08
C LYS A 1019 -20.63 -9.04 -19.20
N ARG A 1020 -20.07 -9.30 -20.40
CA ARG A 1020 -18.60 -9.23 -20.59
C ARG A 1020 -18.04 -7.84 -20.33
N LEU A 1021 -18.71 -6.81 -20.84
CA LEU A 1021 -18.33 -5.42 -20.60
C LEU A 1021 -18.41 -5.06 -19.12
N GLY A 1022 -19.54 -5.38 -18.47
CA GLY A 1022 -19.76 -5.10 -17.05
C GLY A 1022 -18.75 -5.81 -16.15
N ASP A 1023 -18.45 -7.08 -16.40
CA ASP A 1023 -17.49 -7.86 -15.61
C ASP A 1023 -16.07 -7.31 -15.72
N ALA A 1024 -15.66 -6.84 -16.90
CA ALA A 1024 -14.35 -6.20 -17.08
C ALA A 1024 -14.29 -4.80 -16.43
N MET A 1025 -15.34 -3.97 -16.59
CA MET A 1025 -15.37 -2.63 -16.01
C MET A 1025 -15.35 -2.64 -14.47
N LYS A 1026 -15.97 -3.64 -13.83
CA LYS A 1026 -15.94 -3.80 -12.36
C LYS A 1026 -14.54 -3.95 -11.78
N LEU A 1027 -13.56 -4.39 -12.57
CA LEU A 1027 -12.18 -4.51 -12.08
C LEU A 1027 -11.51 -3.15 -11.86
N GLY A 1028 -11.98 -2.09 -12.52
CA GLY A 1028 -11.28 -0.80 -12.53
C GLY A 1028 -9.79 -0.97 -12.83
N TYR A 1029 -8.95 -0.36 -12.00
CA TYR A 1029 -7.49 -0.49 -12.04
C TYR A 1029 -6.92 -1.52 -11.03
N SER A 1030 -7.75 -2.38 -10.43
CA SER A 1030 -7.33 -3.33 -9.38
C SER A 1030 -6.47 -4.49 -9.89
N LYS A 1031 -6.49 -4.76 -11.20
CA LYS A 1031 -5.74 -5.84 -11.87
C LYS A 1031 -4.96 -5.28 -13.07
N PRO A 1032 -3.86 -5.94 -13.47
CA PRO A 1032 -3.18 -5.63 -14.73
C PRO A 1032 -4.16 -5.68 -15.91
N TRP A 1033 -4.07 -4.70 -16.81
CA TRP A 1033 -5.00 -4.58 -17.95
C TRP A 1033 -5.12 -5.83 -18.86
N PRO A 1034 -4.11 -6.71 -19.01
CA PRO A 1034 -4.27 -7.93 -19.80
C PRO A 1034 -5.34 -8.88 -19.25
N GLU A 1035 -5.61 -8.84 -17.94
CA GLU A 1035 -6.69 -9.62 -17.32
C GLU A 1035 -8.07 -9.10 -17.77
N ALA A 1036 -8.28 -7.78 -17.75
CA ALA A 1036 -9.50 -7.16 -18.26
C ALA A 1036 -9.67 -7.40 -19.77
N MET A 1037 -8.59 -7.32 -20.56
CA MET A 1037 -8.57 -7.65 -21.99
C MET A 1037 -9.06 -9.09 -22.24
N LYS A 1038 -8.59 -10.04 -21.41
CA LYS A 1038 -8.95 -11.46 -21.51
C LYS A 1038 -10.41 -11.72 -21.14
N LEU A 1039 -10.98 -10.99 -20.18
CA LEU A 1039 -12.41 -11.13 -19.84
C LEU A 1039 -13.33 -10.75 -21.00
N ILE A 1040 -12.97 -9.72 -21.76
CA ILE A 1040 -13.77 -9.28 -22.91
C ILE A 1040 -13.49 -10.18 -24.13
N THR A 1041 -12.22 -10.33 -24.49
CA THR A 1041 -11.79 -10.86 -25.79
C THR A 1041 -11.37 -12.34 -25.78
N GLY A 1042 -11.14 -12.92 -24.59
CA GLY A 1042 -10.61 -14.26 -24.43
C GLY A 1042 -9.08 -14.38 -24.53
N GLN A 1043 -8.37 -13.27 -24.78
CA GLN A 1043 -6.90 -13.23 -24.94
C GLN A 1043 -6.31 -11.95 -24.30
N PRO A 1044 -5.00 -11.89 -23.98
CA PRO A 1044 -4.45 -10.80 -23.16
C PRO A 1044 -3.85 -9.61 -23.93
N ASN A 1045 -3.65 -9.69 -25.25
CA ASN A 1045 -2.83 -8.76 -26.02
C ASN A 1045 -3.67 -7.69 -26.76
N MET A 1046 -3.05 -6.54 -27.05
CA MET A 1046 -3.55 -5.60 -28.06
C MET A 1046 -3.26 -6.12 -29.47
N SER A 1047 -4.19 -5.92 -30.41
CA SER A 1047 -4.04 -6.39 -31.79
C SER A 1047 -4.88 -5.55 -32.76
N ALA A 1048 -4.28 -5.16 -33.89
CA ALA A 1048 -4.98 -4.45 -34.96
C ALA A 1048 -5.83 -5.39 -35.86
N SER A 1049 -5.76 -6.71 -35.66
CA SER A 1049 -6.43 -7.71 -36.50
C SER A 1049 -7.95 -7.49 -36.61
N ALA A 1050 -8.63 -7.20 -35.50
CA ALA A 1050 -10.06 -6.95 -35.49
C ALA A 1050 -10.44 -5.69 -36.28
N MET A 1051 -9.62 -4.63 -36.20
CA MET A 1051 -9.80 -3.40 -36.98
C MET A 1051 -9.58 -3.67 -38.48
N MET A 1052 -8.54 -4.42 -38.84
CA MET A 1052 -8.29 -4.84 -40.23
C MET A 1052 -9.41 -5.72 -40.78
N ASN A 1053 -9.97 -6.62 -39.97
CA ASN A 1053 -11.13 -7.45 -40.34
C ASN A 1053 -12.38 -6.61 -40.58
N TYR A 1054 -12.64 -5.61 -39.73
CA TYR A 1054 -13.77 -4.69 -39.87
C TYR A 1054 -13.72 -3.96 -41.23
N PHE A 1055 -12.55 -3.42 -41.59
CA PHE A 1055 -12.35 -2.63 -42.81
C PHE A 1055 -11.93 -3.43 -44.04
N LYS A 1056 -11.82 -4.76 -43.94
CA LYS A 1056 -11.37 -5.60 -45.07
C LYS A 1056 -12.11 -5.33 -46.38
N PRO A 1057 -13.46 -5.20 -46.41
CA PRO A 1057 -14.17 -4.92 -47.66
C PRO A 1057 -13.81 -3.56 -48.27
N LEU A 1058 -13.56 -2.55 -47.42
CA LEU A 1058 -13.14 -1.23 -47.88
C LEU A 1058 -11.70 -1.25 -48.39
N LEU A 1059 -10.80 -1.97 -47.71
CA LEU A 1059 -9.42 -2.12 -48.17
C LEU A 1059 -9.37 -2.73 -49.58
N ASP A 1060 -10.14 -3.78 -49.82
CA ASP A 1060 -10.20 -4.45 -51.13
C ASP A 1060 -10.75 -3.51 -52.21
N TRP A 1061 -11.76 -2.72 -51.87
CA TRP A 1061 -12.32 -1.71 -52.77
C TRP A 1061 -11.31 -0.59 -53.06
N LEU A 1062 -10.63 -0.06 -52.04
CA LEU A 1062 -9.61 0.99 -52.18
C LEU A 1062 -8.43 0.51 -53.02
N LEU A 1063 -7.95 -0.72 -52.82
CA LEU A 1063 -6.87 -1.30 -53.64
C LEU A 1063 -7.26 -1.36 -55.12
N THR A 1064 -8.49 -1.78 -55.40
CA THR A 1064 -9.04 -1.86 -56.76
C THR A 1064 -9.15 -0.46 -57.38
N GLU A 1065 -9.73 0.48 -56.62
CA GLU A 1065 -10.00 1.82 -57.11
C GLU A 1065 -8.71 2.65 -57.27
N ASN A 1066 -7.76 2.57 -56.32
CA ASN A 1066 -6.45 3.20 -56.45
C ASN A 1066 -5.62 2.59 -57.58
N GLY A 1067 -5.68 1.26 -57.76
CA GLY A 1067 -5.04 0.58 -58.87
C GLY A 1067 -5.60 1.02 -60.23
N ARG A 1068 -6.93 1.23 -60.33
CA ARG A 1068 -7.60 1.70 -61.55
C ARG A 1068 -7.14 3.08 -62.00
N HIS A 1069 -6.82 3.97 -61.05
CA HIS A 1069 -6.36 5.34 -61.33
C HIS A 1069 -4.83 5.50 -61.27
N GLY A 1070 -4.09 4.43 -61.01
CA GLY A 1070 -2.62 4.44 -60.98
C GLY A 1070 -2.04 5.29 -59.84
N GLU A 1071 -2.72 5.32 -58.67
CA GLU A 1071 -2.27 6.11 -57.53
C GLU A 1071 -0.92 5.64 -56.99
N GLN A 1072 -0.03 6.58 -56.67
CA GLN A 1072 1.20 6.30 -55.94
C GLN A 1072 0.91 6.37 -54.43
N LEU A 1073 0.95 5.23 -53.75
CA LEU A 1073 0.74 5.18 -52.31
C LEU A 1073 1.85 5.93 -51.55
N GLY A 1074 1.46 6.59 -50.47
CA GLY A 1074 2.34 7.48 -49.73
C GLY A 1074 2.60 8.80 -50.47
N TRP A 1075 3.64 9.50 -50.06
CA TRP A 1075 3.99 10.84 -50.55
C TRP A 1075 5.49 10.90 -50.88
N PRO A 1076 5.95 10.19 -51.95
CA PRO A 1076 7.35 10.16 -52.32
C PRO A 1076 7.91 11.57 -52.61
N GLN A 1077 7.06 12.50 -53.07
CA GLN A 1077 7.39 13.92 -53.17
C GLN A 1077 7.15 14.64 -51.82
N TYR A 1078 7.75 14.14 -50.75
CA TYR A 1078 7.49 14.57 -49.37
C TYR A 1078 7.85 16.04 -49.10
N ASN A 1079 8.75 16.63 -49.88
CA ASN A 1079 9.14 18.04 -49.77
C ASN A 1079 8.14 19.02 -50.42
N TRP A 1080 7.10 18.53 -51.09
CA TRP A 1080 6.11 19.39 -51.73
C TRP A 1080 5.27 20.16 -50.71
N THR A 1081 5.11 21.45 -50.95
CA THR A 1081 4.19 22.33 -50.20
C THR A 1081 3.44 23.26 -51.17
N PRO A 1082 2.23 23.74 -50.83
CA PRO A 1082 1.47 24.65 -51.71
C PRO A 1082 2.23 25.91 -52.14
N ASP A 1083 3.14 26.44 -51.31
CA ASP A 1083 3.95 27.64 -51.61
C ASP A 1083 5.12 27.37 -52.58
N SER A 1084 5.55 26.11 -52.76
CA SER A 1084 6.68 25.75 -53.64
C SER A 1084 6.35 25.79 -55.15
N GLY A 1085 5.07 25.94 -55.51
CA GLY A 1085 4.61 25.98 -56.91
C GLY A 1085 4.72 27.35 -57.59
N THR A 1086 5.00 28.43 -56.85
CA THR A 1086 5.05 29.81 -57.40
C THR A 1086 6.45 30.31 -57.79
N SER A 1087 7.52 29.55 -57.53
CA SER A 1087 8.86 29.92 -58.00
C SER A 1087 9.12 29.41 -59.42
N THR A 1088 8.96 30.28 -60.41
CA THR A 1088 9.54 30.09 -61.75
C THR A 1088 11.06 29.86 -61.64
N PRO A 1089 11.66 28.91 -62.38
CA PRO A 1089 13.10 28.68 -62.31
C PRO A 1089 13.84 29.82 -63.02
N THR A 1090 14.36 30.78 -62.26
CA THR A 1090 15.41 31.68 -62.75
C THR A 1090 16.71 30.88 -62.90
N SER A 1091 17.10 30.66 -64.15
CA SER A 1091 18.41 30.19 -64.56
C SER A 1091 19.52 31.03 -63.91
N ALA A 1092 20.45 30.38 -63.19
CA ALA A 1092 21.73 30.96 -62.80
C ALA A 1092 22.88 30.02 -63.23
N PRO A 1093 24.05 30.57 -63.59
CA PRO A 1093 25.05 29.92 -64.43
C PRO A 1093 26.05 29.05 -63.64
N GLY A 1094 26.72 28.16 -64.37
CA GLY A 1094 27.47 27.02 -63.85
C GLY A 1094 28.79 27.29 -63.09
N GLY A 1095 29.24 26.24 -62.40
CA GLY A 1095 30.55 26.08 -61.76
C GLY A 1095 30.65 24.73 -61.03
N PRO A 1096 31.83 24.08 -60.91
CA PRO A 1096 31.99 22.70 -61.41
C PRO A 1096 32.07 21.57 -60.37
N GLN A 1097 31.90 20.36 -60.93
CA GLN A 1097 31.91 19.02 -60.35
C GLN A 1097 33.11 18.67 -59.45
N ALA A 1098 32.85 17.90 -58.39
CA ALA A 1098 33.82 17.02 -57.74
C ALA A 1098 33.26 15.59 -57.61
N ARG A 1099 34.03 14.61 -58.12
CA ARG A 1099 33.73 13.17 -58.17
C ARG A 1099 33.92 12.48 -56.80
N PRO A 1100 33.20 11.37 -56.52
CA PRO A 1100 33.45 10.52 -55.35
C PRO A 1100 34.42 9.37 -55.65
N ARG A 1101 35.15 8.89 -54.62
CA ARG A 1101 35.92 7.64 -54.60
C ARG A 1101 35.86 6.98 -53.21
N PRO A 1102 36.12 5.66 -53.11
CA PRO A 1102 35.13 4.74 -52.52
C PRO A 1102 35.60 3.97 -51.28
N SER A 1103 34.62 3.23 -50.75
CA SER A 1103 34.61 2.17 -49.73
C SER A 1103 35.85 1.26 -49.57
N SER A 1104 36.19 0.96 -48.32
CA SER A 1104 36.69 -0.35 -47.87
C SER A 1104 36.54 -0.50 -46.35
N GLY A 1105 36.31 -1.74 -45.86
CA GLY A 1105 36.58 -2.10 -44.46
C GLY A 1105 35.53 -2.94 -43.74
N ARG A 1106 35.47 -4.25 -44.03
CA ARG A 1106 35.00 -5.30 -43.09
C ARG A 1106 36.07 -5.56 -42.03
N LEU A 1107 35.66 -5.93 -40.81
CA LEU A 1107 36.17 -7.03 -39.93
C LEU A 1107 35.59 -6.77 -38.52
N GLN A 1108 34.64 -7.57 -38.01
CA GLN A 1108 34.82 -8.86 -37.32
C GLN A 1108 35.51 -8.69 -35.95
N ALA A 1109 34.80 -8.98 -34.85
CA ALA A 1109 35.38 -9.22 -33.54
C ALA A 1109 34.57 -10.28 -32.78
N ASP A 1110 35.33 -11.24 -32.26
CA ASP A 1110 34.94 -12.49 -31.62
C ASP A 1110 34.55 -12.32 -30.14
N ARG A 1111 33.87 -13.36 -29.64
CA ARG A 1111 33.61 -13.66 -28.23
C ARG A 1111 34.90 -13.84 -27.41
N ARG A 1112 34.89 -13.44 -26.13
CA ARG A 1112 35.26 -14.31 -24.97
C ARG A 1112 34.90 -13.66 -23.63
N ALA A 1113 34.69 -14.57 -22.68
CA ALA A 1113 34.22 -14.41 -21.31
C ALA A 1113 35.08 -13.56 -20.38
N ALA A 1114 34.42 -12.84 -19.47
CA ALA A 1114 34.54 -12.93 -18.01
C ALA A 1114 33.23 -12.40 -17.40
#